data_AF-A0A8T3MCP1-F1
#
_entry.id   AF-A0A8T3MCP1-F1
#
_cell.length_a   1.000
_cell.length_b   1.000
_cell.length_c   1.000
_cell.angle_alpha   90.00
_cell.angle_beta   90.00
_cell.angle_gamma   90.00
#
_symmetry.space_group_name_H-M   'P 1'
#
loop_
_entity.id
_entity.type
_entity.pdbx_description
1 polymer ?
#
loop_
_entity_poly.entity_id
_entity_poly.type
_entity_poly.pdbx_seq_one_letter_code
_entity_poly.pdbx_strand_id
1 'polypeptide(L)'
;MALETPRARRRPARPLPDGRVRGAAARPAASRHPEADDPLWYKDAVIYEVHVRAFRDSNGDGRGDFRGLTEKLDYLRDLGVTAIWILPFYPSPLKDDGYDIADFGSVHPDYGTLRDLRQLIRAAHQRGLRVITELVCNHTSDQHPWFQRARRAKPGSGWRDFYVWSDTPDRYRDARIIFKDFEVSNWAWDPVAGAYYWHRFYAHQPDLNFDNPRVREAIFRTMDFWLEMGVDGLRLDAIPYLFEREGTNCENLPETHAFLKGLRAHIDERFPGRMLLAEANQWPEDSVEYFGDGDECHMAFHFPVMPRMFMAVRMEDRFPIIDILDQTPAIPESAQWALFLRNHDELTLEMVTDEERDYMYRVYAHDPQMRINLGIRRRLAPLLGNHRRRIELLNGLLFSMPGTPVIYYGDEIGMGDNVYVGDRNGVRTPMQWSGNRNAGFSEANRQQLYLPVITDPEYHYEAVNVDTQQANPHSLLWWMKRLIDLRKRHPAFSRGSLEFLHPDNRRILAFVRRHGDETLLVVANLSRYVQPVELDLSAFAGRVPVEMFGRVEFPPAGEAPYVLTLHPHAFLWFSLETPPAPLEGSSVPPEGLPVLPPVTALEDLVLRPHADALARRVSGWIQARRWFRGKARKVRGARIVDTVPVSFATGSVLVLLVRIDYTDGDPDLYLAPITRLEAGPAAELLTDTPQAGIARFEPTGPGHDPAILVDAAVVPEFGTALLRAILDRRRWRGSGGELIGRPERGQRDMRGEAGALTSKPIRSEQSNSSVVLGDRFILKLYRAVETGTNPDLEMGRFLTERSFGRVPAVGGALEYRAADGTSATAAILQQYVVNEGDLFEYTVDTLGTFFERAVARRAAPPPVHLSTARLLVDARAEPPAIA
;
A
#
# COMPACT_ATOMS: atom_id res chain seq x y z
N MET A 1 71.64 45.48 -2.42
CA MET A 1 70.32 45.35 -3.06
C MET A 1 69.31 45.02 -1.97
N ALA A 2 68.26 45.84 -1.93
CA ALA A 2 67.13 45.91 -1.01
C ALA A 2 66.32 44.59 -0.89
N LEU A 3 65.47 44.32 0.10
CA LEU A 3 65.11 44.93 1.40
C LEU A 3 64.31 43.89 2.21
N GLU A 4 64.60 43.84 3.51
CA GLU A 4 63.78 43.61 4.72
C GLU A 4 62.41 42.88 4.70
N THR A 5 62.28 41.94 5.65
CA THR A 5 61.05 41.75 6.45
C THR A 5 61.40 41.83 7.96
N PRO A 6 60.50 42.34 8.84
CA PRO A 6 60.87 42.71 10.21
C PRO A 6 60.50 41.71 11.32
N ARG A 7 61.18 41.96 12.44
CA ARG A 7 61.28 41.33 13.77
C ARG A 7 59.97 41.08 14.59
N ALA A 8 59.93 39.90 15.21
CA ALA A 8 59.85 39.56 16.66
C ALA A 8 59.07 40.40 17.71
N ARG A 9 58.32 39.70 18.60
CA ARG A 9 58.24 39.73 20.11
C ARG A 9 56.85 39.18 20.57
N ARG A 10 56.58 38.44 21.66
CA ARG A 10 57.21 38.13 22.97
C ARG A 10 56.52 36.87 23.60
N ARG A 11 57.23 36.13 24.48
CA ARG A 11 56.83 34.97 25.34
C ARG A 11 56.37 35.43 26.75
N PRO A 12 55.64 34.64 27.61
CA PRO A 12 56.18 33.49 28.42
C PRO A 12 55.19 32.30 28.72
N ALA A 13 55.58 31.00 28.66
CA ALA A 13 56.17 30.06 29.68
C ALA A 13 55.16 29.49 30.73
N ARG A 14 54.73 28.20 30.77
CA ARG A 14 55.31 26.84 31.10
C ARG A 14 54.33 26.18 32.13
N PRO A 15 54.26 24.85 32.45
CA PRO A 15 55.09 23.69 32.07
C PRO A 15 54.35 22.39 31.62
N LEU A 16 55.12 21.40 31.14
CA LEU A 16 54.77 19.97 30.90
C LEU A 16 54.88 19.17 32.22
N PRO A 17 54.18 18.02 32.42
CA PRO A 17 54.48 16.70 31.82
C PRO A 17 53.19 15.94 31.40
N ASP A 18 53.12 14.79 30.75
CA ASP A 18 54.01 13.64 30.58
C ASP A 18 53.56 12.87 29.32
N GLY A 19 54.46 12.10 28.70
CA GLY A 19 54.24 11.49 27.38
C GLY A 19 53.27 10.29 27.34
N ARG A 20 52.67 10.06 26.16
CA ARG A 20 52.38 8.72 25.59
C ARG A 20 51.86 8.81 24.14
N VAL A 21 52.62 8.15 23.26
CA VAL A 21 52.25 7.37 22.06
C VAL A 21 51.10 7.88 21.16
N ARG A 22 51.46 8.20 19.90
CA ARG A 22 50.55 8.54 18.80
C ARG A 22 49.60 7.38 18.47
N GLY A 23 48.30 7.58 18.70
CA GLY A 23 47.21 6.78 18.14
C GLY A 23 46.81 7.27 16.75
N ALA A 24 46.49 6.33 15.86
CA ALA A 24 46.06 6.56 14.48
C ALA A 24 44.79 7.43 14.43
N ALA A 25 44.79 8.41 13.52
CA ALA A 25 43.65 9.28 13.29
C ALA A 25 42.47 8.48 12.68
N ALA A 26 41.33 8.52 13.38
CA ALA A 26 40.07 7.94 12.93
C ALA A 26 39.60 8.57 11.61
N ARG A 27 39.21 7.72 10.66
CA ARG A 27 38.49 8.13 9.44
C ARG A 27 37.13 8.72 9.82
N PRO A 28 36.64 9.76 9.12
CA PRO A 28 35.33 10.33 9.39
C PRO A 28 34.23 9.31 9.07
N ALA A 29 33.31 9.11 10.00
CA ALA A 29 32.18 8.20 9.87
C ALA A 29 31.28 8.66 8.72
N ALA A 30 31.04 7.76 7.75
CA ALA A 30 30.01 7.92 6.75
C ALA A 30 28.64 8.01 7.44
N SER A 31 27.76 8.88 6.94
CA SER A 31 26.38 9.04 7.38
C SER A 31 25.64 7.70 7.36
N ARG A 32 25.30 7.17 8.53
CA ARG A 32 24.53 5.93 8.69
C ARG A 32 23.04 6.24 8.49
N HIS A 33 22.40 5.57 7.53
CA HIS A 33 20.94 5.50 7.45
C HIS A 33 20.40 4.55 8.54
N PRO A 34 19.33 4.90 9.28
CA PRO A 34 18.84 4.08 10.40
C PRO A 34 18.29 2.69 10.01
N GLU A 35 17.94 2.46 8.74
CA GLU A 35 17.44 1.16 8.23
C GLU A 35 18.57 0.15 7.92
N ALA A 36 19.84 0.55 7.93
CA ALA A 36 20.93 -0.29 7.44
C ALA A 36 21.31 -1.46 8.39
N ASP A 37 20.77 -1.47 9.61
CA ASP A 37 21.15 -2.38 10.71
C ASP A 37 20.06 -3.42 11.08
N ASP A 38 18.93 -3.55 10.34
CA ASP A 38 17.95 -4.63 10.59
C ASP A 38 18.47 -5.97 10.03
N PRO A 39 18.74 -6.99 10.87
CA PRO A 39 19.15 -8.32 10.40
C PRO A 39 18.07 -9.04 9.60
N LEU A 40 16.79 -8.63 9.71
CA LEU A 40 15.64 -9.25 9.04
C LEU A 40 15.13 -8.42 7.85
N TRP A 41 15.96 -7.54 7.27
CA TRP A 41 15.58 -6.65 6.16
C TRP A 41 14.89 -7.37 4.99
N TYR A 42 15.23 -8.63 4.77
CA TYR A 42 14.70 -9.46 3.69
C TYR A 42 13.20 -9.76 3.85
N LYS A 43 12.63 -9.60 5.04
CA LYS A 43 11.18 -9.77 5.28
C LYS A 43 10.34 -8.67 4.65
N ASP A 44 10.85 -7.44 4.66
CA ASP A 44 10.15 -6.27 4.12
C ASP A 44 10.54 -5.97 2.67
N ALA A 45 11.49 -6.73 2.12
CA ALA A 45 12.01 -6.48 0.80
C ALA A 45 10.96 -6.65 -0.32
N VAL A 46 11.29 -6.08 -1.48
CA VAL A 46 10.70 -6.43 -2.77
C VAL A 46 11.88 -6.73 -3.69
N ILE A 47 12.01 -7.99 -4.07
CA ILE A 47 13.15 -8.52 -4.81
C ILE A 47 12.85 -8.42 -6.31
N TYR A 48 13.84 -8.01 -7.10
CA TYR A 48 13.76 -7.99 -8.56
C TYR A 48 14.82 -8.91 -9.15
N GLU A 49 14.36 -10.00 -9.77
CA GLU A 49 15.21 -10.98 -10.46
C GLU A 49 15.63 -10.42 -11.83
N VAL A 50 16.94 -10.30 -12.05
CA VAL A 50 17.49 -9.68 -13.25
C VAL A 50 18.66 -10.48 -13.83
N HIS A 51 18.63 -10.65 -15.15
CA HIS A 51 19.75 -11.20 -15.90
C HIS A 51 20.59 -10.07 -16.50
N VAL A 52 21.86 -9.95 -16.09
CA VAL A 52 22.78 -8.89 -16.56
C VAL A 52 22.83 -8.84 -18.09
N ARG A 53 22.99 -10.01 -18.72
CA ARG A 53 23.06 -10.17 -20.18
C ARG A 53 21.84 -9.65 -20.92
N ALA A 54 20.67 -9.65 -20.26
CA ALA A 54 19.39 -9.29 -20.85
C ALA A 54 18.94 -7.86 -20.54
N PHE A 55 19.53 -7.21 -19.54
CA PHE A 55 18.93 -5.99 -19.00
C PHE A 55 19.29 -4.74 -19.79
N ARG A 56 20.58 -4.45 -19.99
CA ARG A 56 21.03 -3.28 -20.77
C ARG A 56 22.47 -3.46 -21.23
N ASP A 57 22.69 -3.28 -22.52
CA ASP A 57 24.02 -3.18 -23.13
C ASP A 57 24.48 -1.71 -23.12
N SER A 58 25.67 -1.45 -22.56
CA SER A 58 26.28 -0.12 -22.49
C SER A 58 27.41 0.10 -23.49
N ASN A 59 27.94 -0.97 -24.10
CA ASN A 59 29.14 -0.91 -24.94
C ASN A 59 28.85 -1.18 -26.44
N GLY A 60 27.61 -1.61 -26.77
CA GLY A 60 27.14 -1.83 -28.13
C GLY A 60 27.59 -3.16 -28.75
N ASP A 61 27.97 -4.16 -27.96
CA ASP A 61 28.38 -5.49 -28.44
C ASP A 61 27.21 -6.48 -28.61
N GLY A 62 26.00 -6.10 -28.19
CA GLY A 62 24.79 -6.90 -28.27
C GLY A 62 24.49 -7.72 -27.02
N ARG A 63 25.27 -7.56 -25.94
CA ARG A 63 25.13 -8.27 -24.67
C ARG A 63 25.01 -7.26 -23.54
N GLY A 64 24.12 -7.53 -22.59
CA GLY A 64 23.98 -6.69 -21.41
C GLY A 64 25.15 -6.86 -20.45
N ASP A 65 25.49 -5.80 -19.73
CA ASP A 65 26.70 -5.72 -18.90
C ASP A 65 26.46 -4.98 -17.57
N PHE A 66 27.39 -5.07 -16.63
CA PHE A 66 27.23 -4.46 -15.30
C PHE A 66 27.13 -2.92 -15.32
N ARG A 67 27.76 -2.24 -16.29
CA ARG A 67 27.64 -0.78 -16.42
C ARG A 67 26.25 -0.43 -16.92
N GLY A 68 25.74 -1.17 -17.91
CA GLY A 68 24.37 -1.04 -18.37
C GLY A 68 23.35 -1.27 -17.25
N LEU A 69 23.53 -2.29 -16.41
CA LEU A 69 22.68 -2.50 -15.23
C LEU A 69 22.81 -1.33 -14.23
N THR A 70 24.04 -0.81 -14.03
CA THR A 70 24.28 0.34 -13.15
C THR A 70 23.53 1.59 -13.62
N GLU A 71 23.48 1.86 -14.93
CA GLU A 71 22.74 2.97 -15.54
C GLU A 71 21.23 2.88 -15.29
N LYS A 72 20.70 1.67 -15.05
CA LYS A 72 19.26 1.41 -14.87
C LYS A 72 18.85 1.25 -13.40
N LEU A 73 19.75 1.41 -12.44
CA LEU A 73 19.40 1.36 -11.01
C LEU A 73 18.36 2.42 -10.60
N ASP A 74 18.35 3.58 -11.27
CA ASP A 74 17.33 4.61 -11.00
C ASP A 74 15.93 4.18 -11.43
N TYR A 75 15.81 3.35 -12.48
CA TYR A 75 14.53 2.74 -12.87
C TYR A 75 14.04 1.74 -11.81
N LEU A 76 14.94 0.88 -11.32
CA LEU A 76 14.60 -0.11 -10.29
C LEU A 76 14.18 0.57 -8.98
N ARG A 77 14.92 1.59 -8.54
CA ARG A 77 14.52 2.40 -7.38
C ARG A 77 13.15 3.06 -7.59
N ASP A 78 12.91 3.63 -8.76
CA ASP A 78 11.64 4.28 -9.13
C ASP A 78 10.47 3.28 -9.26
N LEU A 79 10.74 2.01 -9.59
CA LEU A 79 9.76 0.93 -9.52
C LEU A 79 9.34 0.62 -8.06
N GLY A 80 10.22 0.90 -7.10
CA GLY A 80 9.98 0.72 -5.67
C GLY A 80 10.64 -0.54 -5.08
N VAL A 81 11.42 -1.28 -5.88
CA VAL A 81 12.14 -2.48 -5.42
C VAL A 81 13.22 -2.11 -4.40
N THR A 82 13.57 -3.04 -3.53
CA THR A 82 14.57 -2.81 -2.45
C THR A 82 15.75 -3.75 -2.51
N ALA A 83 15.67 -4.82 -3.30
CA ALA A 83 16.76 -5.74 -3.56
C ALA A 83 16.78 -6.20 -5.01
N ILE A 84 17.97 -6.37 -5.58
CA ILE A 84 18.17 -6.97 -6.90
C ILE A 84 18.79 -8.35 -6.72
N TRP A 85 18.18 -9.37 -7.30
CA TRP A 85 18.76 -10.71 -7.40
C TRP A 85 19.32 -10.87 -8.81
N ILE A 86 20.64 -11.03 -8.90
CA ILE A 86 21.37 -11.14 -10.15
C ILE A 86 21.63 -12.63 -10.43
N LEU A 87 21.13 -13.10 -11.58
CA LEU A 87 21.42 -14.44 -12.12
C LEU A 87 22.93 -14.69 -12.31
N PRO A 88 23.40 -15.93 -12.57
CA PRO A 88 24.82 -16.22 -12.65
C PRO A 88 25.55 -15.31 -13.64
N PHE A 89 26.65 -14.72 -13.17
CA PHE A 89 27.48 -13.80 -13.96
C PHE A 89 28.95 -14.25 -14.05
N TYR A 90 29.24 -15.48 -13.63
CA TYR A 90 30.58 -16.06 -13.57
C TYR A 90 31.08 -16.46 -14.96
N PRO A 91 32.40 -16.58 -15.19
CA PRO A 91 32.92 -17.26 -16.36
C PRO A 91 32.27 -18.64 -16.50
N SER A 92 31.72 -18.91 -17.68
CA SER A 92 30.93 -20.07 -18.02
C SER A 92 30.94 -20.23 -19.55
N PRO A 93 30.85 -21.45 -20.10
CA PRO A 93 30.64 -21.63 -21.53
C PRO A 93 29.19 -21.33 -21.97
N LEU A 94 28.31 -20.97 -21.03
CA LEU A 94 26.91 -20.57 -21.21
C LEU A 94 26.06 -21.66 -21.88
N LYS A 95 26.36 -22.94 -21.62
CA LYS A 95 25.53 -24.05 -22.12
C LYS A 95 24.25 -24.21 -21.30
N ASP A 96 24.28 -23.77 -20.04
CA ASP A 96 23.11 -23.56 -19.19
C ASP A 96 23.05 -22.09 -18.72
N ASP A 97 23.36 -21.18 -19.65
CA ASP A 97 23.26 -19.72 -19.50
C ASP A 97 23.94 -19.13 -18.23
N GLY A 98 25.00 -19.78 -17.75
CA GLY A 98 25.80 -19.31 -16.62
C GLY A 98 25.73 -20.19 -15.38
N TYR A 99 24.77 -21.11 -15.28
CA TYR A 99 24.69 -22.09 -14.17
C TYR A 99 25.81 -23.14 -14.25
N ASP A 100 26.33 -23.39 -15.45
CA ASP A 100 27.56 -24.15 -15.68
C ASP A 100 28.82 -23.29 -15.42
N ILE A 101 29.15 -23.06 -14.14
CA ILE A 101 30.25 -22.17 -13.73
C ILE A 101 31.63 -22.80 -13.98
N ALA A 102 32.52 -22.07 -14.67
CA ALA A 102 33.90 -22.45 -14.92
C ALA A 102 34.93 -21.76 -14.00
N ASP A 103 34.57 -20.65 -13.34
CA ASP A 103 35.38 -19.99 -12.32
C ASP A 103 34.52 -19.18 -11.34
N PHE A 104 34.47 -19.58 -10.07
CA PHE A 104 33.71 -18.87 -9.04
C PHE A 104 34.31 -17.53 -8.59
N GLY A 105 35.59 -17.27 -8.86
CA GLY A 105 36.34 -16.12 -8.33
C GLY A 105 36.39 -14.90 -9.26
N SER A 106 35.65 -14.93 -10.36
CA SER A 106 35.71 -13.91 -11.40
C SER A 106 34.32 -13.65 -11.99
N VAL A 107 34.25 -12.76 -12.99
CA VAL A 107 33.04 -12.45 -13.75
C VAL A 107 33.23 -12.81 -15.23
N HIS A 108 32.16 -13.18 -15.91
CA HIS A 108 32.17 -13.49 -17.33
C HIS A 108 32.66 -12.25 -18.12
N PRO A 109 33.58 -12.40 -19.09
CA PRO A 109 34.14 -11.27 -19.84
C PRO A 109 33.08 -10.37 -20.51
N ASP A 110 32.01 -10.97 -21.02
CA ASP A 110 30.90 -10.23 -21.66
C ASP A 110 30.15 -9.29 -20.69
N TYR A 111 30.18 -9.55 -19.38
CA TYR A 111 29.46 -8.72 -18.40
C TYR A 111 30.32 -7.58 -17.85
N GLY A 112 31.63 -7.58 -18.14
CA GLY A 112 32.60 -6.60 -17.68
C GLY A 112 33.63 -7.20 -16.73
N THR A 113 34.00 -6.44 -15.69
CA THR A 113 35.06 -6.81 -14.75
C THR A 113 34.58 -6.82 -13.29
N LEU A 114 35.36 -7.43 -12.39
CA LEU A 114 35.13 -7.34 -10.94
C LEU A 114 35.07 -5.90 -10.44
N ARG A 115 35.72 -4.95 -11.14
CA ARG A 115 35.64 -3.52 -10.79
C ARG A 115 34.26 -2.95 -11.12
N ASP A 116 33.68 -3.34 -12.25
CA ASP A 116 32.35 -2.90 -12.67
C ASP A 116 31.28 -3.46 -11.72
N LEU A 117 31.39 -4.74 -11.31
CA LEU A 117 30.52 -5.32 -10.28
C LEU A 117 30.63 -4.59 -8.93
N ARG A 118 31.85 -4.31 -8.44
CA ARG A 118 32.04 -3.50 -7.21
C ARG A 118 31.46 -2.09 -7.34
N GLN A 119 31.41 -1.53 -8.54
CA GLN A 119 30.78 -0.24 -8.78
C GLN A 119 29.25 -0.37 -8.76
N LEU A 120 28.69 -1.42 -9.36
CA LEU A 120 27.27 -1.74 -9.30
C LEU A 120 26.80 -1.89 -7.84
N ILE A 121 27.48 -2.72 -7.04
CA ILE A 121 27.13 -2.96 -5.62
C ILE A 121 27.11 -1.63 -4.85
N ARG A 122 28.17 -0.82 -4.98
CA ARG A 122 28.24 0.49 -4.33
C ARG A 122 27.13 1.44 -4.79
N ALA A 123 26.83 1.47 -6.09
CA ALA A 123 25.80 2.32 -6.65
C ALA A 123 24.37 1.88 -6.25
N ALA A 124 24.17 0.57 -6.08
CA ALA A 124 22.94 -0.01 -5.55
C ALA A 124 22.74 0.36 -4.09
N HIS A 125 23.77 0.16 -3.24
CA HIS A 125 23.73 0.54 -1.83
C HIS A 125 23.48 2.04 -1.61
N GLN A 126 24.08 2.91 -2.43
CA GLN A 126 23.82 4.36 -2.40
C GLN A 126 22.35 4.73 -2.69
N ARG A 127 21.60 3.82 -3.31
CA ARG A 127 20.17 3.97 -3.63
C ARG A 127 19.27 3.21 -2.67
N GLY A 128 19.83 2.59 -1.62
CA GLY A 128 19.09 1.73 -0.70
C GLY A 128 18.70 0.38 -1.30
N LEU A 129 19.36 -0.05 -2.38
CA LEU A 129 19.13 -1.35 -3.01
C LEU A 129 20.15 -2.37 -2.50
N ARG A 130 19.67 -3.49 -1.97
CA ARG A 130 20.49 -4.66 -1.62
C ARG A 130 20.81 -5.49 -2.87
N VAL A 131 21.92 -6.21 -2.86
CA VAL A 131 22.35 -7.07 -3.98
C VAL A 131 22.43 -8.52 -3.51
N ILE A 132 21.66 -9.38 -4.17
CA ILE A 132 21.67 -10.83 -3.99
C ILE A 132 22.31 -11.45 -5.25
N THR A 133 23.17 -12.44 -5.07
CA THR A 133 23.78 -13.18 -6.18
C THR A 133 23.53 -14.67 -6.03
N GLU A 134 23.82 -15.43 -7.06
CA GLU A 134 23.79 -16.88 -6.99
C GLU A 134 24.94 -17.45 -6.15
N LEU A 135 24.76 -18.67 -5.68
CA LEU A 135 25.82 -19.57 -5.26
C LEU A 135 25.42 -20.98 -5.69
N VAL A 136 25.86 -21.36 -6.90
CA VAL A 136 25.67 -22.72 -7.44
C VAL A 136 26.56 -23.67 -6.67
N CYS A 137 25.97 -24.38 -5.72
CA CYS A 137 26.69 -25.26 -4.81
C CYS A 137 26.88 -26.66 -5.38
N ASN A 138 25.87 -27.18 -6.08
CA ASN A 138 25.78 -28.59 -6.42
C ASN A 138 26.84 -29.04 -7.43
N HIS A 139 27.10 -28.23 -8.46
CA HIS A 139 27.86 -28.65 -9.62
C HIS A 139 28.74 -27.53 -10.17
N THR A 140 29.61 -27.87 -11.13
CA THR A 140 30.42 -26.91 -11.90
C THR A 140 30.34 -27.25 -13.38
N SER A 141 30.78 -26.37 -14.27
CA SER A 141 31.04 -26.74 -15.67
C SER A 141 32.08 -27.86 -15.78
N ASP A 142 31.93 -28.74 -16.77
CA ASP A 142 32.98 -29.66 -17.21
C ASP A 142 34.27 -28.95 -17.64
N GLN A 143 34.21 -27.65 -17.94
CA GLN A 143 35.38 -26.81 -18.24
C GLN A 143 36.05 -26.23 -17.00
N HIS A 144 35.45 -26.38 -15.81
CA HIS A 144 36.05 -25.88 -14.57
C HIS A 144 37.44 -26.51 -14.37
N PRO A 145 38.47 -25.73 -13.95
CA PRO A 145 39.81 -26.26 -13.68
C PRO A 145 39.83 -27.42 -12.68
N TRP A 146 38.80 -27.55 -11.83
CA TRP A 146 38.65 -28.66 -10.91
C TRP A 146 38.32 -29.95 -11.66
N PHE A 147 37.28 -29.97 -12.51
CA PHE A 147 36.92 -31.15 -13.30
C PHE A 147 38.04 -31.56 -14.25
N GLN A 148 38.67 -30.59 -14.92
CA GLN A 148 39.80 -30.83 -15.82
C GLN A 148 40.99 -31.50 -15.10
N ARG A 149 41.22 -31.19 -13.83
CA ARG A 149 42.20 -31.89 -12.99
C ARG A 149 41.69 -33.26 -12.56
N ALA A 150 40.43 -33.35 -12.09
CA ALA A 150 39.81 -34.56 -11.59
C ALA A 150 39.79 -35.70 -12.62
N ARG A 151 39.41 -35.39 -13.86
CA ARG A 151 39.34 -36.39 -14.95
C ARG A 151 40.70 -36.95 -15.36
N ARG A 152 41.80 -36.22 -15.09
CA ARG A 152 43.19 -36.64 -15.37
C ARG A 152 43.89 -37.22 -14.14
N ALA A 153 43.29 -37.08 -12.97
CA ALA A 153 43.85 -37.55 -11.71
C ALA A 153 43.60 -39.05 -11.53
N LYS A 154 44.51 -39.73 -10.83
CA LYS A 154 44.38 -41.16 -10.54
C LYS A 154 43.15 -41.43 -9.64
N PRO A 155 42.44 -42.57 -9.80
CA PRO A 155 41.39 -42.99 -8.87
C PRO A 155 41.83 -42.91 -7.40
N GLY A 156 40.96 -42.40 -6.52
CA GLY A 156 41.22 -42.24 -5.08
C GLY A 156 42.21 -41.12 -4.70
N SER A 157 42.54 -40.23 -5.64
CA SER A 157 43.37 -39.06 -5.34
C SER A 157 42.51 -37.85 -4.99
N GLY A 158 43.03 -36.93 -4.17
CA GLY A 158 42.23 -35.80 -3.69
C GLY A 158 41.68 -34.85 -4.77
N TRP A 159 42.27 -34.80 -5.98
CA TRP A 159 41.67 -34.08 -7.12
C TRP A 159 40.62 -34.90 -7.85
N ARG A 160 40.75 -36.23 -7.89
CA ARG A 160 39.71 -37.11 -8.45
C ARG A 160 38.44 -36.99 -7.64
N ASP A 161 38.58 -37.04 -6.32
CA ASP A 161 37.48 -37.08 -5.36
C ASP A 161 36.77 -35.73 -5.18
N PHE A 162 37.09 -34.71 -5.99
CA PHE A 162 36.31 -33.46 -6.05
C PHE A 162 34.95 -33.64 -6.72
N TYR A 163 34.79 -34.71 -7.51
CA TYR A 163 33.57 -35.08 -8.22
C TYR A 163 33.20 -36.52 -7.89
N VAL A 164 31.96 -36.89 -8.17
CA VAL A 164 31.43 -38.23 -7.90
C VAL A 164 31.68 -39.13 -9.10
N TRP A 165 32.42 -40.23 -8.89
CA TRP A 165 32.82 -41.18 -9.94
C TRP A 165 32.29 -42.59 -9.68
N SER A 166 32.10 -43.36 -10.75
CA SER A 166 31.74 -44.78 -10.70
C SER A 166 32.27 -45.53 -11.92
N ASP A 167 32.58 -46.81 -11.75
CA ASP A 167 32.95 -47.70 -12.87
C ASP A 167 31.73 -48.12 -13.70
N THR A 168 30.52 -48.01 -13.13
CA THR A 168 29.25 -48.37 -13.77
C THR A 168 28.20 -47.27 -13.58
N PRO A 169 27.21 -47.14 -14.47
CA PRO A 169 26.11 -46.19 -14.29
C PRO A 169 25.00 -46.71 -13.35
N ASP A 170 25.27 -47.77 -12.58
CA ASP A 170 24.26 -48.53 -11.85
C ASP A 170 23.97 -48.02 -10.43
N ARG A 171 24.70 -47.01 -9.96
CA ARG A 171 24.56 -46.42 -8.63
C ARG A 171 23.43 -45.40 -8.58
N TYR A 172 22.78 -45.23 -7.42
CA TYR A 172 21.74 -44.23 -7.19
C TYR A 172 20.52 -44.36 -8.11
N ARG A 173 20.05 -45.60 -8.35
CA ARG A 173 18.99 -45.91 -9.34
C ARG A 173 17.64 -45.27 -9.04
N ASP A 174 17.37 -44.95 -7.78
CA ASP A 174 16.09 -44.37 -7.36
C ASP A 174 16.04 -42.85 -7.54
N ALA A 175 17.17 -42.21 -7.88
CA ALA A 175 17.22 -40.78 -8.19
C ALA A 175 16.61 -40.50 -9.57
N ARG A 176 15.66 -39.57 -9.63
CA ARG A 176 15.03 -39.16 -10.88
C ARG A 176 15.97 -38.35 -11.76
N ILE A 177 15.70 -38.36 -13.07
CA ILE A 177 16.32 -37.43 -14.04
C ILE A 177 15.48 -36.16 -14.08
N ILE A 178 16.12 -34.99 -13.89
CA ILE A 178 15.46 -33.68 -13.88
C ILE A 178 15.20 -33.24 -15.33
N PHE A 179 16.25 -33.14 -16.15
CA PHE A 179 16.15 -32.72 -17.56
C PHE A 179 15.88 -33.88 -18.51
N LYS A 180 14.72 -34.51 -18.37
CA LYS A 180 14.30 -35.71 -19.14
C LYS A 180 14.30 -35.55 -20.65
N ASP A 181 14.15 -34.31 -21.14
CA ASP A 181 14.13 -34.03 -22.58
C ASP A 181 15.53 -34.07 -23.20
N PHE A 182 16.58 -34.00 -22.38
CA PHE A 182 17.98 -33.86 -22.82
C PHE A 182 18.89 -34.98 -22.32
N GLU A 183 18.65 -35.48 -21.10
CA GLU A 183 19.48 -36.48 -20.45
C GLU A 183 18.75 -37.82 -20.31
N VAL A 184 19.46 -38.90 -20.63
CA VAL A 184 18.95 -40.28 -20.53
C VAL A 184 19.37 -40.99 -19.24
N SER A 185 20.31 -40.38 -18.50
CA SER A 185 20.98 -40.94 -17.33
C SER A 185 21.58 -39.80 -16.52
N ASN A 186 21.66 -39.96 -15.19
CA ASN A 186 22.41 -39.06 -14.30
C ASN A 186 23.91 -39.43 -14.25
N TRP A 187 24.34 -40.42 -15.03
CA TRP A 187 25.73 -40.83 -15.19
C TRP A 187 26.17 -40.66 -16.65
N ALA A 188 27.27 -39.94 -16.87
CA ALA A 188 27.90 -39.78 -18.17
C ALA A 188 29.32 -40.38 -18.18
N TRP A 189 29.70 -41.01 -19.29
CA TRP A 189 31.04 -41.62 -19.44
C TRP A 189 32.08 -40.57 -19.83
N ASP A 190 33.14 -40.44 -19.04
CA ASP A 190 34.29 -39.60 -19.40
C ASP A 190 35.43 -40.46 -20.00
N PRO A 191 35.79 -40.26 -21.29
CA PRO A 191 36.77 -41.10 -21.97
C PRO A 191 38.22 -40.87 -21.52
N VAL A 192 38.52 -39.76 -20.86
CA VAL A 192 39.86 -39.47 -20.33
C VAL A 192 40.04 -40.12 -18.97
N ALA A 193 39.00 -40.06 -18.15
CA ALA A 193 38.93 -40.68 -16.84
C ALA A 193 38.74 -42.20 -16.89
N GLY A 194 38.19 -42.72 -17.98
CA GLY A 194 37.82 -44.13 -18.10
C GLY A 194 36.78 -44.57 -17.06
N ALA A 195 35.87 -43.67 -16.69
CA ALA A 195 34.84 -43.90 -15.68
C ALA A 195 33.61 -43.01 -15.92
N TYR A 196 32.49 -43.36 -15.29
CA TYR A 196 31.31 -42.51 -15.24
C TYR A 196 31.44 -41.45 -14.16
N TYR A 197 30.89 -40.26 -14.40
CA TYR A 197 30.71 -39.22 -13.39
C TYR A 197 29.22 -38.86 -13.25
N TRP A 198 28.84 -38.43 -12.05
CA TRP A 198 27.48 -38.05 -11.72
C TRP A 198 27.16 -36.62 -12.16
N HIS A 199 25.93 -36.41 -12.62
CA HIS A 199 25.33 -35.11 -12.87
C HIS A 199 23.82 -35.16 -12.66
N ARG A 200 23.25 -34.21 -11.91
CA ARG A 200 21.77 -34.09 -11.76
C ARG A 200 21.10 -33.30 -12.87
N PHE A 201 21.87 -32.41 -13.48
CA PHE A 201 21.48 -31.53 -14.57
C PHE A 201 22.08 -32.05 -15.89
N TYR A 202 22.60 -31.17 -16.75
CA TYR A 202 23.22 -31.59 -17.99
C TYR A 202 24.54 -32.33 -17.75
N ALA A 203 24.93 -33.19 -18.70
CA ALA A 203 26.21 -33.92 -18.62
C ALA A 203 27.43 -32.98 -18.53
N HIS A 204 27.34 -31.74 -19.04
CA HIS A 204 28.42 -30.75 -18.90
C HIS A 204 28.39 -29.99 -17.55
N GLN A 205 27.56 -30.41 -16.60
CA GLN A 205 27.48 -29.92 -15.22
C GLN A 205 27.80 -31.06 -14.23
N PRO A 206 29.04 -31.56 -14.19
CA PRO A 206 29.44 -32.59 -13.23
C PRO A 206 29.26 -32.12 -11.78
N ASP A 207 28.63 -32.99 -10.97
CA ASP A 207 28.29 -32.74 -9.58
C ASP A 207 29.54 -32.81 -8.68
N LEU A 208 29.62 -31.85 -7.75
CA LEU A 208 30.67 -31.78 -6.74
C LEU A 208 30.43 -32.83 -5.66
N ASN A 209 31.50 -33.48 -5.21
CA ASN A 209 31.40 -34.51 -4.18
C ASN A 209 31.41 -33.89 -2.77
N PHE A 210 30.24 -33.68 -2.17
CA PHE A 210 30.13 -33.09 -0.84
C PHE A 210 30.59 -34.00 0.31
N ASP A 211 30.80 -35.30 0.09
CA ASP A 211 31.46 -36.17 1.08
C ASP A 211 32.93 -35.76 1.28
N ASN A 212 33.54 -35.10 0.29
CA ASN A 212 34.90 -34.58 0.37
C ASN A 212 34.94 -33.25 1.14
N PRO A 213 35.61 -33.17 2.32
CA PRO A 213 35.67 -31.93 3.10
C PRO A 213 36.34 -30.77 2.35
N ARG A 214 37.19 -31.03 1.35
CA ARG A 214 37.83 -29.98 0.54
C ARG A 214 36.86 -29.29 -0.41
N VAL A 215 35.84 -30.01 -0.88
CA VAL A 215 34.76 -29.44 -1.69
C VAL A 215 33.95 -28.48 -0.84
N ARG A 216 33.52 -28.93 0.35
CA ARG A 216 32.82 -28.08 1.33
C ARG A 216 33.62 -26.80 1.61
N GLU A 217 34.89 -26.93 1.97
CA GLU A 217 35.78 -25.77 2.22
C GLU A 217 35.90 -24.83 1.01
N ALA A 218 35.89 -25.35 -0.22
CA ALA A 218 35.91 -24.52 -1.43
C ALA A 218 34.63 -23.69 -1.57
N ILE A 219 33.45 -24.25 -1.25
CA ILE A 219 32.18 -23.52 -1.24
C ILE A 219 32.19 -22.41 -0.18
N PHE A 220 32.65 -22.69 1.04
CA PHE A 220 32.79 -21.67 2.09
C PHE A 220 33.69 -20.50 1.63
N ARG A 221 34.81 -20.79 0.96
CA ARG A 221 35.70 -19.75 0.42
C ARG A 221 35.05 -18.92 -0.69
N THR A 222 34.28 -19.55 -1.57
CA THR A 222 33.53 -18.84 -2.62
C THR A 222 32.50 -17.90 -2.02
N MET A 223 31.76 -18.37 -1.01
CA MET A 223 30.81 -17.55 -0.26
C MET A 223 31.52 -16.35 0.40
N ASP A 224 32.61 -16.58 1.13
CA ASP A 224 33.39 -15.52 1.79
C ASP A 224 33.81 -14.45 0.78
N PHE A 225 34.33 -14.86 -0.38
CA PHE A 225 34.80 -13.94 -1.41
C PHE A 225 33.71 -12.94 -1.86
N TRP A 226 32.48 -13.41 -2.06
CA TRP A 226 31.37 -12.55 -2.50
C TRP A 226 30.79 -11.70 -1.37
N LEU A 227 30.65 -12.25 -0.16
CA LEU A 227 30.16 -11.51 1.00
C LEU A 227 31.16 -10.42 1.45
N GLU A 228 32.47 -10.69 1.40
CA GLU A 228 33.53 -9.70 1.64
C GLU A 228 33.52 -8.57 0.59
N MET A 229 33.06 -8.85 -0.63
CA MET A 229 32.90 -7.84 -1.68
C MET A 229 31.73 -6.88 -1.41
N GLY A 230 30.79 -7.28 -0.55
CA GLY A 230 29.63 -6.48 -0.16
C GLY A 230 28.29 -7.00 -0.65
N VAL A 231 28.21 -8.21 -1.21
CA VAL A 231 26.94 -8.87 -1.54
C VAL A 231 26.11 -9.04 -0.26
N ASP A 232 24.81 -8.77 -0.33
CA ASP A 232 23.88 -8.77 0.81
C ASP A 232 23.17 -10.10 1.03
N GLY A 233 23.08 -10.95 0.01
CA GLY A 233 22.56 -12.30 0.16
C GLY A 233 22.94 -13.23 -0.97
N LEU A 234 22.75 -14.51 -0.76
CA LEU A 234 23.07 -15.56 -1.72
C LEU A 234 21.83 -16.44 -1.94
N ARG A 235 21.40 -16.57 -3.20
CA ARG A 235 20.49 -17.65 -3.59
C ARG A 235 21.32 -18.92 -3.73
N LEU A 236 20.97 -19.94 -2.95
CA LEU A 236 21.60 -21.24 -3.01
C LEU A 236 20.84 -22.09 -4.02
N ASP A 237 21.47 -22.28 -5.17
CA ASP A 237 20.91 -23.01 -6.31
C ASP A 237 21.08 -24.52 -6.11
N ALA A 238 20.06 -25.28 -6.49
CA ALA A 238 20.09 -26.75 -6.53
C ALA A 238 20.45 -27.45 -5.20
N ILE A 239 20.17 -26.83 -4.05
CA ILE A 239 20.56 -27.37 -2.74
C ILE A 239 19.92 -28.69 -2.32
N PRO A 240 18.77 -29.15 -2.85
CA PRO A 240 18.28 -30.48 -2.50
C PRO A 240 19.19 -31.63 -2.89
N TYR A 241 20.16 -31.40 -3.77
CA TYR A 241 20.86 -32.45 -4.48
C TYR A 241 22.32 -32.65 -4.06
N LEU A 242 22.80 -31.95 -3.01
CA LEU A 242 24.24 -31.88 -2.67
C LEU A 242 24.89 -33.22 -2.31
N PHE A 243 24.14 -34.15 -1.72
CA PHE A 243 24.65 -35.47 -1.30
C PHE A 243 23.82 -36.59 -1.92
N GLU A 244 24.48 -37.69 -2.27
CA GLU A 244 23.84 -38.89 -2.80
C GLU A 244 24.08 -40.12 -1.91
N ARG A 245 23.05 -40.97 -1.78
CA ARG A 245 23.11 -42.22 -1.01
C ARG A 245 22.42 -43.35 -1.77
N GLU A 246 22.93 -44.56 -1.63
CA GLU A 246 22.27 -45.74 -2.20
C GLU A 246 20.96 -46.04 -1.45
N GLY A 247 19.93 -46.44 -2.19
CA GLY A 247 18.61 -46.75 -1.63
C GLY A 247 17.77 -45.53 -1.24
N THR A 248 18.15 -44.34 -1.69
CA THR A 248 17.36 -43.11 -1.55
C THR A 248 17.18 -42.44 -2.92
N ASN A 249 16.28 -41.47 -3.01
CA ASN A 249 16.09 -40.64 -4.21
C ASN A 249 17.19 -39.58 -4.40
N CYS A 250 18.18 -39.51 -3.51
CA CYS A 250 19.25 -38.50 -3.49
C CYS A 250 18.72 -37.05 -3.46
N GLU A 251 17.61 -36.79 -2.77
CA GLU A 251 17.07 -35.45 -2.53
C GLU A 251 16.84 -35.26 -1.03
N ASN A 252 16.98 -34.02 -0.53
CA ASN A 252 16.63 -33.63 0.86
C ASN A 252 17.34 -34.48 1.95
N LEU A 253 18.55 -34.97 1.68
CA LEU A 253 19.24 -35.86 2.61
C LEU A 253 19.70 -35.13 3.89
N PRO A 254 19.72 -35.78 5.07
CA PRO A 254 20.13 -35.15 6.32
C PRO A 254 21.52 -34.51 6.27
N GLU A 255 22.45 -35.07 5.50
CA GLU A 255 23.80 -34.51 5.32
C GLU A 255 23.79 -33.18 4.55
N THR A 256 22.86 -33.02 3.60
CA THR A 256 22.61 -31.75 2.89
C THR A 256 22.22 -30.68 3.90
N HIS A 257 21.21 -30.96 4.74
CA HIS A 257 20.76 -30.04 5.80
C HIS A 257 21.89 -29.72 6.79
N ALA A 258 22.65 -30.72 7.23
CA ALA A 258 23.79 -30.51 8.12
C ALA A 258 24.87 -29.58 7.51
N PHE A 259 25.13 -29.67 6.21
CA PHE A 259 26.03 -28.74 5.52
C PHE A 259 25.44 -27.32 5.48
N LEU A 260 24.15 -27.16 5.19
CA LEU A 260 23.47 -25.87 5.16
C LEU A 260 23.45 -25.19 6.54
N LYS A 261 23.24 -25.94 7.63
CA LYS A 261 23.40 -25.44 9.01
C LYS A 261 24.80 -24.90 9.26
N GLY A 262 25.82 -25.62 8.80
CA GLY A 262 27.21 -25.16 8.86
C GLY A 262 27.45 -23.86 8.06
N LEU A 263 26.87 -23.76 6.87
CA LEU A 263 26.95 -22.57 6.02
C LEU A 263 26.30 -21.36 6.70
N ARG A 264 25.10 -21.56 7.27
CA ARG A 264 24.37 -20.55 8.01
C ARG A 264 25.13 -20.06 9.24
N ALA A 265 25.63 -20.99 10.07
CA ALA A 265 26.39 -20.64 11.28
C ALA A 265 27.61 -19.77 10.96
N HIS A 266 28.31 -20.08 9.87
CA HIS A 266 29.47 -19.30 9.41
C HIS A 266 29.08 -17.89 8.93
N ILE A 267 27.95 -17.73 8.24
CA ILE A 267 27.42 -16.41 7.87
C ILE A 267 27.04 -15.62 9.12
N ASP A 268 26.30 -16.23 10.05
CA ASP A 268 25.85 -15.54 11.27
C ASP A 268 27.05 -15.06 12.12
N GLU A 269 28.15 -15.83 12.16
CA GLU A 269 29.37 -15.46 12.87
C GLU A 269 30.17 -14.35 12.17
N ARG A 270 30.34 -14.41 10.84
CA ARG A 270 31.29 -13.56 10.11
C ARG A 270 30.66 -12.40 9.34
N PHE A 271 29.41 -12.54 8.94
CA PHE A 271 28.69 -11.61 8.09
C PHE A 271 27.26 -11.37 8.61
N PRO A 272 27.10 -10.68 9.75
CA PRO A 272 25.78 -10.37 10.29
C PRO A 272 24.95 -9.52 9.31
N GLY A 273 23.65 -9.81 9.23
CA GLY A 273 22.71 -9.11 8.36
C GLY A 273 22.75 -9.53 6.87
N ARG A 274 23.41 -10.65 6.55
CA ARG A 274 23.33 -11.27 5.23
C ARG A 274 22.23 -12.33 5.19
N MET A 275 21.79 -12.66 3.98
CA MET A 275 20.64 -13.53 3.76
C MET A 275 21.01 -14.74 2.89
N LEU A 276 20.46 -15.91 3.22
CA LEU A 276 20.50 -17.13 2.40
C LEU A 276 19.09 -17.45 1.90
N LEU A 277 18.94 -17.60 0.59
CA LEU A 277 17.69 -17.93 -0.09
C LEU A 277 17.80 -19.31 -0.74
N ALA A 278 17.05 -20.28 -0.23
CA ALA A 278 16.98 -21.64 -0.76
C ALA A 278 16.15 -21.70 -2.04
N GLU A 279 16.74 -22.26 -3.10
CA GLU A 279 15.99 -22.87 -4.18
C GLU A 279 15.75 -24.35 -3.87
N ALA A 280 14.60 -24.64 -3.26
CA ALA A 280 14.14 -25.99 -2.97
C ALA A 280 12.74 -26.19 -3.55
N ASN A 281 12.66 -26.58 -4.83
CA ASN A 281 11.40 -26.95 -5.50
C ASN A 281 10.96 -28.34 -5.03
N GLN A 282 10.34 -28.40 -3.85
CA GLN A 282 9.89 -29.62 -3.18
C GLN A 282 8.42 -29.48 -2.74
N TRP A 283 7.85 -30.54 -2.17
CA TRP A 283 6.53 -30.47 -1.52
C TRP A 283 6.59 -29.59 -0.26
N PRO A 284 5.46 -29.04 0.23
CA PRO A 284 5.45 -28.09 1.34
C PRO A 284 6.22 -28.55 2.58
N GLU A 285 6.07 -29.82 2.95
CA GLU A 285 6.69 -30.39 4.15
C GLU A 285 8.22 -30.38 4.03
N ASP A 286 8.73 -30.83 2.89
CA ASP A 286 10.16 -30.88 2.57
C ASP A 286 10.75 -29.47 2.37
N SER A 287 10.02 -28.55 1.73
CA SER A 287 10.47 -27.17 1.54
C SER A 287 10.66 -26.42 2.85
N VAL A 288 9.87 -26.73 3.89
CA VAL A 288 10.02 -26.09 5.22
C VAL A 288 11.29 -26.56 5.94
N GLU A 289 11.77 -27.78 5.69
CA GLU A 289 12.98 -28.30 6.35
C GLU A 289 14.22 -27.45 6.06
N TYR A 290 14.26 -26.75 4.92
CA TYR A 290 15.35 -25.84 4.54
C TYR A 290 15.46 -24.57 5.39
N PHE A 291 14.48 -24.30 6.26
CA PHE A 291 14.60 -23.27 7.29
C PHE A 291 15.28 -23.79 8.56
N GLY A 292 15.35 -25.11 8.74
CA GLY A 292 15.76 -25.76 9.98
C GLY A 292 14.93 -25.26 11.17
N ASP A 293 15.58 -25.10 12.32
CA ASP A 293 14.97 -24.46 13.50
C ASP A 293 15.22 -22.93 13.49
N GLY A 294 15.36 -22.35 12.29
CA GLY A 294 15.85 -20.99 12.06
C GLY A 294 17.37 -20.92 11.88
N ASP A 295 18.04 -22.07 11.77
CA ASP A 295 19.48 -22.28 11.71
C ASP A 295 20.00 -22.80 10.36
N GLU A 296 19.15 -22.83 9.32
CA GLU A 296 19.53 -23.11 7.92
C GLU A 296 19.34 -21.85 7.05
N CYS A 297 18.45 -21.88 6.06
CA CYS A 297 18.23 -20.75 5.17
C CYS A 297 17.31 -19.71 5.83
N HIS A 298 17.56 -18.44 5.52
CA HIS A 298 16.71 -17.33 6.00
C HIS A 298 15.42 -17.27 5.20
N MET A 299 15.53 -17.60 3.91
CA MET A 299 14.43 -17.60 2.97
C MET A 299 14.41 -18.89 2.16
N ALA A 300 13.24 -19.27 1.68
CA ALA A 300 13.06 -20.30 0.67
C ALA A 300 11.99 -19.84 -0.32
N PHE A 301 12.08 -20.24 -1.59
CA PHE A 301 11.02 -19.99 -2.55
C PHE A 301 9.77 -20.81 -2.22
N HIS A 302 8.60 -20.18 -2.24
CA HIS A 302 7.33 -20.87 -2.03
C HIS A 302 6.85 -21.52 -3.34
N PHE A 303 7.61 -22.49 -3.85
CA PHE A 303 7.25 -23.25 -5.05
C PHE A 303 5.84 -23.90 -4.97
N PRO A 304 5.39 -24.46 -3.82
CA PRO A 304 4.09 -25.12 -3.76
C PRO A 304 2.89 -24.24 -4.13
N VAL A 305 2.86 -22.97 -3.69
CA VAL A 305 1.71 -22.07 -3.91
C VAL A 305 1.67 -21.51 -5.35
N MET A 306 2.82 -21.37 -6.00
CA MET A 306 2.93 -20.72 -7.31
C MET A 306 2.04 -21.37 -8.39
N PRO A 307 2.11 -22.70 -8.67
CA PRO A 307 1.24 -23.33 -9.66
C PRO A 307 -0.24 -23.25 -9.28
N ARG A 308 -0.55 -23.33 -7.98
CA ARG A 308 -1.93 -23.31 -7.47
C ARG A 308 -2.59 -21.94 -7.64
N MET A 309 -1.83 -20.85 -7.63
CA MET A 309 -2.36 -19.53 -8.01
C MET A 309 -2.91 -19.51 -9.45
N PHE A 310 -2.16 -20.08 -10.40
CA PHE A 310 -2.61 -20.17 -11.80
C PHE A 310 -3.83 -21.12 -11.92
N MET A 311 -3.77 -22.27 -11.27
CA MET A 311 -4.90 -23.22 -11.24
C MET A 311 -6.17 -22.56 -10.70
N ALA A 312 -6.09 -21.88 -9.56
CA ALA A 312 -7.22 -21.26 -8.88
C ALA A 312 -7.92 -20.19 -9.75
N VAL A 313 -7.14 -19.35 -10.44
CA VAL A 313 -7.69 -18.36 -11.40
C VAL A 313 -8.37 -19.05 -12.57
N ARG A 314 -7.82 -20.16 -13.10
CA ARG A 314 -8.45 -20.86 -14.22
C ARG A 314 -9.69 -21.64 -13.80
N MET A 315 -9.63 -22.34 -12.67
CA MET A 315 -10.73 -23.13 -12.11
C MET A 315 -11.85 -22.22 -11.57
N GLU A 316 -11.54 -20.95 -11.32
CA GLU A 316 -12.40 -20.01 -10.61
C GLU A 316 -12.77 -20.57 -9.22
N ASP A 317 -11.78 -21.15 -8.55
CA ASP A 317 -11.97 -21.81 -7.27
C ASP A 317 -10.75 -21.54 -6.39
N ARG A 318 -10.98 -21.09 -5.16
CA ARG A 318 -9.90 -20.79 -4.20
C ARG A 318 -9.29 -22.04 -3.58
N PHE A 319 -9.95 -23.20 -3.72
CA PHE A 319 -9.54 -24.44 -3.07
C PHE A 319 -8.06 -24.79 -3.27
N PRO A 320 -7.47 -24.75 -4.49
CA PRO A 320 -6.05 -25.09 -4.67
C PRO A 320 -5.10 -24.22 -3.84
N ILE A 321 -5.43 -22.94 -3.64
CA ILE A 321 -4.59 -22.02 -2.85
C ILE A 321 -4.71 -22.33 -1.35
N ILE A 322 -5.94 -22.51 -0.86
CA ILE A 322 -6.17 -22.79 0.57
C ILE A 322 -5.59 -24.15 0.94
N ASP A 323 -5.87 -25.18 0.13
CA ASP A 323 -5.44 -26.56 0.39
C ASP A 323 -3.92 -26.68 0.52
N ILE A 324 -3.16 -26.06 -0.40
CA ILE A 324 -1.70 -26.12 -0.33
C ILE A 324 -1.11 -25.29 0.82
N LEU A 325 -1.74 -24.18 1.19
CA LEU A 325 -1.30 -23.34 2.30
C LEU A 325 -1.64 -23.95 3.66
N ASP A 326 -2.77 -24.66 3.78
CA ASP A 326 -3.13 -25.42 4.98
C ASP A 326 -2.21 -26.63 5.19
N GLN A 327 -1.68 -27.21 4.10
CA GLN A 327 -0.65 -28.26 4.15
C GLN A 327 0.75 -27.72 4.43
N THR A 328 1.00 -26.42 4.26
CA THR A 328 2.32 -25.82 4.46
C THR A 328 2.59 -25.62 5.96
N PRO A 329 3.59 -26.31 6.55
CA PRO A 329 3.89 -26.13 7.98
C PRO A 329 4.34 -24.70 8.33
N ALA A 330 4.20 -24.35 9.62
CA ALA A 330 4.70 -23.08 10.12
C ALA A 330 6.24 -23.01 10.03
N ILE A 331 6.76 -21.82 9.72
CA ILE A 331 8.19 -21.56 9.59
C ILE A 331 8.75 -20.85 10.84
N PRO A 332 10.06 -20.92 11.11
CA PRO A 332 10.70 -20.18 12.19
C PRO A 332 10.44 -18.66 12.11
N GLU A 333 10.36 -17.98 13.26
CA GLU A 333 10.04 -16.54 13.31
C GLU A 333 11.06 -15.66 12.57
N SER A 334 12.32 -16.06 12.48
CA SER A 334 13.37 -15.36 11.72
C SER A 334 13.30 -15.64 10.21
N ALA A 335 12.62 -16.72 9.78
CA ALA A 335 12.55 -17.16 8.40
C ALA A 335 11.46 -16.44 7.59
N GLN A 336 11.52 -16.52 6.26
CA GLN A 336 10.55 -15.89 5.36
C GLN A 336 10.41 -16.61 4.02
N TRP A 337 9.18 -16.80 3.55
CA TRP A 337 8.93 -17.24 2.18
C TRP A 337 9.27 -16.16 1.14
N ALA A 338 9.91 -16.56 0.03
CA ALA A 338 10.01 -15.77 -1.19
C ALA A 338 8.88 -16.17 -2.15
N LEU A 339 7.95 -15.26 -2.39
CA LEU A 339 6.79 -15.47 -3.27
C LEU A 339 7.14 -14.99 -4.68
N PHE A 340 6.73 -15.74 -5.70
CA PHE A 340 6.97 -15.36 -7.09
C PHE A 340 5.85 -15.93 -7.98
N LEU A 341 5.63 -15.30 -9.14
CA LEU A 341 4.69 -15.80 -10.15
C LEU A 341 5.42 -16.53 -11.28
N ARG A 342 6.56 -15.98 -11.72
CA ARG A 342 7.44 -16.50 -12.75
C ARG A 342 8.89 -16.12 -12.42
N ASN A 343 9.83 -16.76 -13.12
CA ASN A 343 11.27 -16.59 -13.00
C ASN A 343 11.93 -16.84 -14.37
N HIS A 344 13.26 -16.90 -14.41
CA HIS A 344 14.06 -17.20 -15.59
C HIS A 344 13.92 -18.63 -16.14
N ASP A 345 13.31 -19.55 -15.40
CA ASP A 345 13.03 -20.92 -15.83
C ASP A 345 11.59 -21.08 -16.34
N GLU A 346 11.20 -22.31 -16.64
CA GLU A 346 9.82 -22.67 -16.90
C GLU A 346 8.94 -22.57 -15.65
N LEU A 347 7.63 -22.50 -15.85
CA LEU A 347 6.67 -22.75 -14.78
C LEU A 347 6.77 -24.25 -14.47
N THR A 348 7.54 -24.60 -13.46
CA THR A 348 7.77 -25.98 -13.03
C THR A 348 6.47 -26.62 -12.54
N LEU A 349 6.25 -27.86 -12.98
CA LEU A 349 5.15 -28.74 -12.59
C LEU A 349 5.73 -30.08 -12.08
N GLU A 350 6.91 -30.04 -11.47
CA GLU A 350 7.52 -31.22 -10.86
C GLU A 350 6.77 -31.61 -9.59
N MET A 351 6.56 -30.65 -8.68
CA MET A 351 5.93 -30.84 -7.37
C MET A 351 4.42 -30.55 -7.40
N VAL A 352 3.76 -31.18 -8.37
CA VAL A 352 2.30 -31.26 -8.48
C VAL A 352 1.89 -32.69 -8.78
N THR A 353 0.65 -33.06 -8.49
CA THR A 353 0.13 -34.38 -8.88
C THR A 353 0.05 -34.51 -10.40
N ASP A 354 0.01 -35.76 -10.90
CA ASP A 354 -0.08 -36.01 -12.33
C ASP A 354 -1.34 -35.39 -12.96
N GLU A 355 -2.48 -35.42 -12.26
CA GLU A 355 -3.73 -34.81 -12.71
C GLU A 355 -3.65 -33.28 -12.80
N GLU A 356 -3.01 -32.64 -11.82
CA GLU A 356 -2.77 -31.19 -11.83
C GLU A 356 -1.83 -30.80 -12.97
N ARG A 357 -0.79 -31.60 -13.23
CA ARG A 357 0.15 -31.37 -14.33
C ARG A 357 -0.55 -31.42 -15.68
N ASP A 358 -1.35 -32.46 -15.93
CA ASP A 358 -2.12 -32.61 -17.16
C ASP A 358 -3.14 -31.49 -17.34
N TYR A 359 -3.79 -31.07 -16.24
CA TYR A 359 -4.67 -29.91 -16.23
C TYR A 359 -3.92 -28.64 -16.66
N MET A 360 -2.77 -28.37 -16.07
CA MET A 360 -1.94 -27.20 -16.36
C MET A 360 -1.47 -27.19 -17.81
N TYR A 361 -1.02 -28.33 -18.34
CA TYR A 361 -0.64 -28.42 -19.76
C TYR A 361 -1.80 -28.13 -20.70
N ARG A 362 -2.97 -28.71 -20.45
CA ARG A 362 -4.16 -28.49 -21.28
C ARG A 362 -4.60 -27.03 -21.30
N VAL A 363 -4.42 -26.31 -20.20
CA VAL A 363 -4.88 -24.92 -20.03
C VAL A 363 -3.86 -23.90 -20.50
N TYR A 364 -2.58 -24.10 -20.21
CA TYR A 364 -1.55 -23.06 -20.36
C TYR A 364 -0.53 -23.37 -21.46
N ALA A 365 -0.47 -24.62 -21.94
CA ALA A 365 0.47 -25.09 -22.95
C ALA A 365 -0.25 -25.84 -24.10
N HIS A 366 -1.09 -25.11 -24.84
CA HIS A 366 -1.84 -25.63 -25.99
C HIS A 366 -0.93 -26.04 -27.14
N ASP A 367 0.16 -25.31 -27.35
CA ASP A 367 1.22 -25.72 -28.27
C ASP A 367 2.22 -26.61 -27.51
N PRO A 368 2.54 -27.82 -28.00
CA PRO A 368 3.55 -28.67 -27.39
C PRO A 368 4.91 -28.01 -27.22
N GLN A 369 5.29 -27.06 -28.10
CA GLN A 369 6.55 -26.31 -27.96
C GLN A 369 6.57 -25.40 -26.75
N MET A 370 5.44 -25.10 -26.10
CA MET A 370 5.41 -24.35 -24.85
C MET A 370 5.86 -25.18 -23.65
N ARG A 371 5.99 -26.51 -23.81
CA ARG A 371 6.41 -27.44 -22.76
C ARG A 371 7.91 -27.68 -22.85
N ILE A 372 8.52 -27.90 -21.70
CA ILE A 372 9.91 -28.33 -21.57
C ILE A 372 10.05 -29.06 -20.23
N ASN A 373 10.81 -30.15 -20.20
CA ASN A 373 10.96 -31.02 -19.04
C ASN A 373 9.58 -31.37 -18.44
N LEU A 374 9.37 -31.05 -17.16
CA LEU A 374 8.08 -31.12 -16.48
C LEU A 374 7.53 -29.72 -16.18
N GLY A 375 7.44 -28.84 -17.18
CA GLY A 375 6.92 -27.49 -16.99
C GLY A 375 6.55 -26.73 -18.28
N ILE A 376 6.26 -25.43 -18.11
CA ILE A 376 5.75 -24.55 -19.17
C ILE A 376 6.66 -23.31 -19.33
N ARG A 377 7.41 -23.24 -20.43
CA ARG A 377 8.41 -22.16 -20.71
C ARG A 377 7.79 -20.90 -21.29
N ARG A 378 6.90 -20.26 -20.51
CA ARG A 378 6.20 -19.02 -20.89
C ARG A 378 6.31 -17.94 -19.82
N ARG A 379 6.19 -16.68 -20.24
CA ARG A 379 6.12 -15.51 -19.35
C ARG A 379 4.73 -15.31 -18.76
N LEU A 380 4.64 -14.45 -17.74
CA LEU A 380 3.40 -14.18 -17.01
C LEU A 380 2.27 -13.65 -17.91
N ALA A 381 2.53 -12.58 -18.67
CA ALA A 381 1.49 -11.98 -19.52
C ALA A 381 0.96 -12.96 -20.58
N PRO A 382 1.83 -13.69 -21.33
CA PRO A 382 1.38 -14.73 -22.25
C PRO A 382 0.62 -15.90 -21.60
N LEU A 383 1.02 -16.36 -20.40
CA LEU A 383 0.26 -17.37 -19.64
C LEU A 383 -1.16 -16.92 -19.31
N LEU A 384 -1.33 -15.62 -19.02
CA LEU A 384 -2.64 -15.04 -18.69
C LEU A 384 -3.42 -14.54 -19.90
N GLY A 385 -2.92 -14.78 -21.12
CA GLY A 385 -3.52 -14.34 -22.38
C GLY A 385 -3.60 -12.82 -22.49
N ASN A 386 -2.55 -12.13 -22.02
CA ASN A 386 -2.42 -10.67 -21.94
C ASN A 386 -3.60 -9.96 -21.25
N HIS A 387 -4.36 -10.68 -20.43
CA HIS A 387 -5.54 -10.14 -19.80
C HIS A 387 -5.15 -9.32 -18.56
N ARG A 388 -5.10 -7.99 -18.73
CA ARG A 388 -4.63 -7.06 -17.70
C ARG A 388 -5.17 -7.32 -16.30
N ARG A 389 -6.49 -7.54 -16.14
CA ARG A 389 -7.07 -7.79 -14.81
C ARG A 389 -6.57 -9.07 -14.14
N ARG A 390 -6.18 -10.11 -14.91
CA ARG A 390 -5.60 -11.33 -14.33
C ARG A 390 -4.17 -11.08 -13.89
N ILE A 391 -3.40 -10.30 -14.65
CA ILE A 391 -2.06 -9.86 -14.27
C ILE A 391 -2.14 -9.06 -12.97
N GLU A 392 -3.09 -8.13 -12.88
CA GLU A 392 -3.33 -7.34 -11.67
C GLU A 392 -3.79 -8.20 -10.50
N LEU A 393 -4.70 -9.15 -10.71
CA LEU A 393 -5.16 -10.09 -9.68
C LEU A 393 -4.00 -10.91 -9.09
N LEU A 394 -3.20 -11.55 -9.95
CA LEU A 394 -2.09 -12.39 -9.48
C LEU A 394 -0.99 -11.57 -8.79
N ASN A 395 -0.68 -10.37 -9.29
CA ASN A 395 0.21 -9.47 -8.56
C ASN A 395 -0.43 -9.01 -7.24
N GLY A 396 -1.72 -8.67 -7.22
CA GLY A 396 -2.44 -8.37 -5.99
C GLY A 396 -2.34 -9.49 -4.95
N LEU A 397 -2.40 -10.75 -5.36
CA LEU A 397 -2.16 -11.89 -4.47
C LEU A 397 -0.69 -12.01 -4.06
N LEU A 398 0.25 -11.91 -5.01
CA LEU A 398 1.70 -11.94 -4.77
C LEU A 398 2.13 -10.93 -3.70
N PHE A 399 1.61 -9.70 -3.77
CA PHE A 399 1.99 -8.61 -2.86
C PHE A 399 1.20 -8.62 -1.54
N SER A 400 0.17 -9.48 -1.39
CA SER A 400 -0.66 -9.53 -0.18
C SER A 400 -0.60 -10.85 0.60
N MET A 401 -0.06 -11.92 0.03
CA MET A 401 0.22 -13.18 0.73
C MET A 401 1.44 -13.08 1.67
N PRO A 402 1.58 -13.98 2.67
CA PRO A 402 2.69 -13.92 3.62
C PRO A 402 4.02 -14.27 2.96
N GLY A 403 4.88 -13.27 2.82
CA GLY A 403 6.22 -13.43 2.29
C GLY A 403 6.76 -12.18 1.60
N THR A 404 7.93 -12.36 1.00
CA THR A 404 8.66 -11.35 0.25
C THR A 404 8.47 -11.57 -1.24
N PRO A 405 7.82 -10.64 -1.98
CA PRO A 405 7.56 -10.82 -3.39
C PRO A 405 8.83 -10.65 -4.23
N VAL A 406 8.97 -11.52 -5.23
CA VAL A 406 10.01 -11.50 -6.27
C VAL A 406 9.34 -11.21 -7.62
N ILE A 407 9.83 -10.17 -8.29
CA ILE A 407 9.38 -9.76 -9.63
C ILE A 407 10.43 -10.20 -10.64
N TYR A 408 10.01 -10.89 -11.70
CA TYR A 408 10.88 -11.23 -12.82
C TYR A 408 10.96 -10.07 -13.82
N TYR A 409 12.18 -9.72 -14.26
CA TYR A 409 12.39 -8.52 -15.06
C TYR A 409 11.51 -8.46 -16.30
N GLY A 410 10.77 -7.38 -16.51
CA GLY A 410 9.89 -7.17 -17.65
C GLY A 410 8.43 -7.56 -17.42
N ASP A 411 8.12 -8.31 -16.37
CA ASP A 411 6.72 -8.64 -16.04
C ASP A 411 5.96 -7.40 -15.55
N GLU A 412 6.64 -6.39 -14.99
CA GLU A 412 6.05 -5.11 -14.59
C GLU A 412 5.57 -4.25 -15.77
N ILE A 413 6.03 -4.55 -16.98
CA ILE A 413 5.53 -3.97 -18.23
C ILE A 413 4.70 -4.96 -19.06
N GLY A 414 4.65 -6.24 -18.65
CA GLY A 414 3.90 -7.27 -19.36
C GLY A 414 4.62 -7.78 -20.62
N MET A 415 5.93 -7.99 -20.53
CA MET A 415 6.71 -8.59 -21.61
C MET A 415 6.18 -9.97 -22.03
N GLY A 416 6.28 -10.25 -23.32
CA GLY A 416 5.99 -11.55 -23.91
C GLY A 416 7.16 -12.52 -23.86
N ASP A 417 6.97 -13.68 -24.48
CA ASP A 417 7.99 -14.72 -24.64
C ASP A 417 8.21 -15.07 -26.11
N ASN A 418 9.26 -15.83 -26.39
CA ASN A 418 9.51 -16.45 -27.69
C ASN A 418 9.87 -17.94 -27.52
N VAL A 419 8.85 -18.80 -27.49
CA VAL A 419 8.98 -20.25 -27.26
C VAL A 419 9.78 -21.01 -28.34
N TYR A 420 10.06 -20.36 -29.47
CA TYR A 420 10.85 -20.93 -30.57
C TYR A 420 12.36 -20.76 -30.37
N VAL A 421 12.77 -19.98 -29.37
CA VAL A 421 14.17 -19.88 -28.94
C VAL A 421 14.42 -21.02 -27.97
N GLY A 422 15.32 -21.94 -28.33
CA GLY A 422 15.52 -23.23 -27.66
C GLY A 422 15.79 -23.14 -26.15
N ASP A 423 15.56 -24.27 -25.46
CA ASP A 423 15.56 -24.37 -24.00
C ASP A 423 14.58 -23.36 -23.35
N ARG A 424 14.97 -22.69 -22.26
CA ARG A 424 14.21 -21.66 -21.50
C ARG A 424 14.49 -20.23 -21.97
N ASN A 425 15.33 -20.06 -23.00
CA ASN A 425 15.74 -18.74 -23.51
C ASN A 425 14.57 -17.86 -23.97
N GLY A 426 13.43 -18.46 -24.32
CA GLY A 426 12.22 -17.74 -24.72
C GLY A 426 11.68 -16.75 -23.68
N VAL A 427 11.98 -16.94 -22.38
CA VAL A 427 11.59 -15.99 -21.33
C VAL A 427 12.73 -15.04 -20.92
N ARG A 428 13.93 -15.23 -21.47
CA ARG A 428 15.18 -14.50 -21.13
C ARG A 428 15.58 -13.48 -22.20
N THR A 429 14.65 -13.04 -23.04
CA THR A 429 14.90 -12.06 -24.11
C THR A 429 15.26 -10.67 -23.56
N PRO A 430 15.90 -9.79 -24.35
CA PRO A 430 16.32 -8.48 -23.86
C PRO A 430 15.16 -7.63 -23.32
N MET A 431 15.42 -6.86 -22.26
CA MET A 431 14.45 -5.93 -21.64
C MET A 431 13.99 -4.86 -22.64
N GLN A 432 12.69 -4.53 -22.63
CA GLN A 432 12.09 -3.59 -23.59
C GLN A 432 12.02 -2.16 -23.03
N TRP A 433 13.09 -1.38 -23.22
CA TRP A 433 13.19 -0.01 -22.70
C TRP A 433 12.39 1.00 -23.51
N SER A 434 12.44 0.95 -24.83
CA SER A 434 11.78 1.92 -25.70
C SER A 434 11.37 1.34 -27.06
N GLY A 435 10.62 2.10 -27.85
CA GLY A 435 10.30 1.76 -29.25
C GLY A 435 11.48 1.92 -30.22
N ASN A 436 12.68 2.24 -29.75
CA ASN A 436 13.86 2.40 -30.60
C ASN A 436 14.42 1.05 -31.07
N ARG A 437 15.48 1.11 -31.88
CA ARG A 437 16.25 -0.06 -32.32
C ARG A 437 16.55 -1.00 -31.15
N ASN A 438 16.35 -2.30 -31.37
CA ASN A 438 16.54 -3.36 -30.39
C ASN A 438 15.84 -3.07 -29.05
N ALA A 439 14.63 -2.48 -29.08
CA ALA A 439 13.88 -2.11 -27.88
C ALA A 439 14.61 -1.14 -26.93
N GLY A 440 15.61 -0.39 -27.41
CA GLY A 440 16.47 0.44 -26.57
C GLY A 440 17.40 -0.35 -25.63
N PHE A 441 17.53 -1.66 -25.81
CA PHE A 441 18.46 -2.52 -25.06
C PHE A 441 19.91 -2.33 -25.50
N SER A 442 20.16 -2.22 -26.81
CA SER A 442 21.50 -2.16 -27.41
C SER A 442 21.51 -1.38 -28.72
N GLU A 443 22.61 -0.71 -29.05
CA GLU A 443 22.84 -0.08 -30.36
C GLU A 443 23.47 -1.05 -31.40
N ALA A 444 23.85 -2.26 -30.98
CA ALA A 444 24.50 -3.28 -31.82
C ALA A 444 23.66 -3.69 -33.04
N ASN A 445 24.29 -4.35 -34.02
CA ASN A 445 23.55 -5.02 -35.08
C ASN A 445 22.54 -6.00 -34.46
N ARG A 446 21.29 -6.02 -34.95
CA ARG A 446 20.24 -6.90 -34.43
C ARG A 446 20.64 -8.38 -34.45
N GLN A 447 21.46 -8.78 -35.42
CA GLN A 447 21.96 -10.15 -35.56
C GLN A 447 23.10 -10.47 -34.57
N GLN A 448 23.69 -9.46 -33.93
CA GLN A 448 24.73 -9.63 -32.91
C GLN A 448 24.16 -9.69 -31.49
N LEU A 449 22.87 -9.44 -31.31
CA LEU A 449 22.24 -9.57 -30.00
C LEU A 449 22.38 -11.01 -29.50
N TYR A 450 22.65 -11.17 -28.20
CA TYR A 450 22.76 -12.50 -27.60
C TYR A 450 21.47 -13.32 -27.75
N LEU A 451 20.31 -12.63 -27.71
CA LEU A 451 18.99 -13.15 -28.06
C LEU A 451 18.17 -12.08 -28.80
N PRO A 452 17.24 -12.48 -29.68
CA PRO A 452 16.37 -11.52 -30.35
C PRO A 452 15.41 -10.85 -29.37
N VAL A 453 15.09 -9.57 -29.64
CA VAL A 453 13.96 -8.88 -28.99
C VAL A 453 12.63 -9.47 -29.45
N ILE A 454 11.58 -9.33 -28.64
CA ILE A 454 10.24 -9.82 -29.00
C ILE A 454 9.65 -8.94 -30.10
N THR A 455 9.28 -9.59 -31.21
CA THR A 455 8.62 -8.95 -32.37
C THR A 455 7.26 -9.57 -32.68
N ASP A 456 6.73 -10.39 -31.78
CA ASP A 456 5.34 -10.84 -31.87
C ASP A 456 4.39 -9.62 -31.78
N PRO A 457 3.34 -9.50 -32.61
CA PRO A 457 2.47 -8.33 -32.62
C PRO A 457 1.80 -7.99 -31.28
N GLU A 458 1.48 -8.99 -30.44
CA GLU A 458 0.79 -8.77 -29.15
C GLU A 458 1.75 -8.19 -28.10
N TYR A 459 3.03 -8.57 -28.15
CA TYR A 459 4.05 -8.18 -27.16
C TYR A 459 5.19 -7.33 -27.77
N HIS A 460 5.00 -6.79 -28.97
CA HIS A 460 6.02 -6.08 -29.73
C HIS A 460 6.60 -4.92 -28.90
N TYR A 461 7.93 -4.77 -28.89
CA TYR A 461 8.59 -3.74 -28.08
C TYR A 461 8.16 -2.30 -28.40
N GLU A 462 7.64 -2.02 -29.60
CA GLU A 462 7.08 -0.70 -29.93
C GLU A 462 5.81 -0.38 -29.13
N ALA A 463 5.02 -1.39 -28.75
CA ALA A 463 3.84 -1.25 -27.92
C ALA A 463 4.14 -1.48 -26.43
N VAL A 464 4.92 -2.52 -26.11
CA VAL A 464 5.28 -2.92 -24.75
C VAL A 464 6.70 -2.44 -24.44
N ASN A 465 6.85 -1.23 -23.92
CA ASN A 465 8.15 -0.76 -23.44
C ASN A 465 8.04 0.23 -22.27
N VAL A 466 9.15 0.39 -21.55
CA VAL A 466 9.24 1.26 -20.38
C VAL A 466 8.92 2.71 -20.74
N ASP A 467 9.48 3.29 -21.81
CA ASP A 467 9.26 4.70 -22.16
C ASP A 467 7.77 5.01 -22.42
N THR A 468 7.10 4.18 -23.23
CA THR A 468 5.65 4.30 -23.51
C THR A 468 4.84 4.18 -22.22
N GLN A 469 5.14 3.20 -21.38
CA GLN A 469 4.39 2.98 -20.14
C GLN A 469 4.69 4.03 -19.07
N GLN A 470 5.91 4.57 -19.04
CA GLN A 470 6.30 5.64 -18.13
C GLN A 470 5.55 6.94 -18.46
N ALA A 471 5.28 7.20 -19.74
CA ALA A 471 4.52 8.36 -20.20
C ALA A 471 2.99 8.23 -19.98
N ASN A 472 2.47 7.02 -19.70
CA ASN A 472 1.05 6.76 -19.47
C ASN A 472 0.79 6.42 -17.98
N PRO A 473 0.20 7.32 -17.17
CA PRO A 473 -0.09 7.09 -15.75
C PRO A 473 -1.00 5.88 -15.45
N HIS A 474 -1.71 5.37 -16.46
CA HIS A 474 -2.61 4.22 -16.34
C HIS A 474 -1.98 2.91 -16.84
N SER A 475 -0.67 2.88 -17.08
CA SER A 475 0.06 1.71 -17.57
C SER A 475 0.22 0.59 -16.53
N LEU A 476 0.80 -0.55 -16.92
CA LEU A 476 1.14 -1.63 -15.96
C LEU A 476 2.22 -1.19 -15.02
N LEU A 477 3.23 -0.52 -15.56
CA LEU A 477 4.33 0.01 -14.80
C LEU A 477 3.87 0.95 -13.67
N TRP A 478 3.00 1.92 -13.97
CA TRP A 478 2.48 2.83 -12.94
C TRP A 478 1.57 2.15 -11.92
N TRP A 479 0.81 1.15 -12.34
CA TRP A 479 0.02 0.34 -11.43
C TRP A 479 0.90 -0.48 -10.49
N MET A 480 1.94 -1.14 -11.01
CA MET A 480 2.94 -1.88 -10.21
C MET A 480 3.65 -0.98 -9.20
N LYS A 481 4.09 0.22 -9.63
CA LYS A 481 4.68 1.23 -8.73
C LYS A 481 3.78 1.56 -7.55
N ARG A 482 2.49 1.83 -7.82
CA ARG A 482 1.51 2.15 -6.78
C ARG A 482 1.25 0.96 -5.85
N LEU A 483 1.17 -0.25 -6.39
CA LEU A 483 1.00 -1.48 -5.62
C LEU A 483 2.18 -1.73 -4.66
N ILE A 484 3.41 -1.63 -5.17
CA ILE A 484 4.64 -1.82 -4.40
C ILE A 484 4.75 -0.77 -3.30
N ASP A 485 4.51 0.50 -3.64
CA ASP A 485 4.55 1.59 -2.67
C ASP A 485 3.48 1.43 -1.58
N LEU A 486 2.26 1.00 -1.95
CA LEU A 486 1.21 0.69 -1.00
C LEU A 486 1.63 -0.45 -0.07
N ARG A 487 2.15 -1.57 -0.60
CA ARG A 487 2.65 -2.68 0.24
C ARG A 487 3.69 -2.20 1.25
N LYS A 488 4.65 -1.37 0.83
CA LYS A 488 5.75 -0.91 1.68
C LYS A 488 5.29 -0.07 2.87
N ARG A 489 4.12 0.59 2.80
CA ARG A 489 3.56 1.38 3.89
C ARG A 489 2.85 0.54 4.96
N HIS A 490 2.60 -0.74 4.67
CA HIS A 490 1.76 -1.62 5.48
C HIS A 490 2.51 -2.92 5.85
N PRO A 491 3.28 -2.92 6.96
CA PRO A 491 4.08 -4.07 7.41
C PRO A 491 3.27 -5.36 7.63
N ALA A 492 1.94 -5.29 7.81
CA ALA A 492 1.12 -6.49 7.89
C ALA A 492 1.19 -7.36 6.63
N PHE A 493 1.50 -6.81 5.45
CA PHE A 493 1.73 -7.63 4.25
C PHE A 493 3.05 -8.41 4.31
N SER A 494 4.13 -7.81 4.83
CA SER A 494 5.44 -8.46 4.91
C SER A 494 5.58 -9.39 6.11
N ARG A 495 5.12 -8.96 7.28
CA ARG A 495 5.38 -9.63 8.57
C ARG A 495 4.13 -10.16 9.28
N GLY A 496 2.93 -9.85 8.76
CA GLY A 496 1.69 -10.20 9.43
C GLY A 496 1.31 -11.67 9.30
N SER A 497 0.49 -12.15 10.24
CA SER A 497 -0.14 -13.47 10.17
C SER A 497 -1.05 -13.58 8.94
N LEU A 498 -1.47 -14.80 8.60
CA LEU A 498 -2.49 -15.07 7.58
C LEU A 498 -3.65 -15.82 8.23
N GLU A 499 -4.87 -15.31 8.05
CA GLU A 499 -6.10 -15.98 8.48
C GLU A 499 -7.09 -15.99 7.31
N PHE A 500 -7.47 -17.17 6.80
CA PHE A 500 -8.46 -17.26 5.74
C PHE A 500 -9.87 -17.01 6.27
N LEU A 501 -10.66 -16.31 5.46
CA LEU A 501 -12.11 -16.28 5.61
C LEU A 501 -12.71 -17.30 4.64
N HIS A 502 -13.76 -18.00 5.06
CA HIS A 502 -14.37 -19.09 4.29
C HIS A 502 -15.81 -18.75 3.84
N PRO A 503 -16.03 -17.71 2.98
CA PRO A 503 -17.38 -17.42 2.51
C PRO A 503 -17.90 -18.53 1.59
N ASP A 504 -19.21 -18.76 1.54
CA ASP A 504 -19.81 -19.84 0.72
C ASP A 504 -19.43 -19.75 -0.76
N ASN A 505 -19.20 -18.54 -1.28
CA ASN A 505 -18.76 -18.34 -2.65
C ASN A 505 -17.29 -18.74 -2.84
N ARG A 506 -17.05 -19.98 -3.27
CA ARG A 506 -15.71 -20.55 -3.58
C ARG A 506 -14.90 -19.77 -4.61
N ARG A 507 -15.53 -18.90 -5.41
CA ARG A 507 -14.85 -18.04 -6.41
C ARG A 507 -14.14 -16.85 -5.76
N ILE A 508 -14.45 -16.55 -4.50
CA ILE A 508 -13.84 -15.45 -3.75
C ILE A 508 -12.83 -16.01 -2.76
N LEU A 509 -11.57 -15.62 -2.92
CA LEU A 509 -10.54 -15.80 -1.91
C LEU A 509 -10.54 -14.58 -1.00
N ALA A 510 -10.71 -14.78 0.31
CA ALA A 510 -10.66 -13.70 1.28
C ALA A 510 -9.78 -14.10 2.48
N PHE A 511 -8.97 -13.19 2.97
CA PHE A 511 -8.11 -13.42 4.13
C PHE A 511 -7.74 -12.12 4.84
N VAL A 512 -7.35 -12.25 6.09
CA VAL A 512 -6.91 -11.16 6.95
C VAL A 512 -5.40 -11.28 7.20
N ARG A 513 -4.70 -10.15 7.15
CA ARG A 513 -3.31 -10.00 7.60
C ARG A 513 -3.28 -9.15 8.86
N ARG A 514 -2.61 -9.62 9.92
CA ARG A 514 -2.47 -8.85 11.18
C ARG A 514 -1.02 -8.72 11.59
N HIS A 515 -0.60 -7.51 11.95
CA HIS A 515 0.71 -7.23 12.52
C HIS A 515 0.66 -6.00 13.44
N GLY A 516 0.92 -6.20 14.73
CA GLY A 516 0.70 -5.15 15.73
C GLY A 516 -0.76 -4.70 15.75
N ASP A 517 -0.99 -3.39 15.68
CA ASP A 517 -2.35 -2.80 15.63
C ASP A 517 -2.96 -2.79 14.22
N GLU A 518 -2.16 -3.10 13.19
CA GLU A 518 -2.60 -3.10 11.80
C GLU A 518 -3.34 -4.39 11.45
N THR A 519 -4.53 -4.24 10.85
CA THR A 519 -5.35 -5.34 10.38
C THR A 519 -5.81 -5.03 8.96
N LEU A 520 -5.41 -5.86 8.01
CA LEU A 520 -5.74 -5.72 6.60
C LEU A 520 -6.67 -6.84 6.17
N LEU A 521 -7.70 -6.54 5.40
CA LEU A 521 -8.60 -7.50 4.77
C LEU A 521 -8.36 -7.50 3.25
N VAL A 522 -8.08 -8.66 2.70
CA VAL A 522 -7.91 -8.88 1.26
C VAL A 522 -9.07 -9.71 0.75
N VAL A 523 -9.72 -9.26 -0.33
CA VAL A 523 -10.83 -9.97 -0.97
C VAL A 523 -10.58 -9.99 -2.47
N ALA A 524 -10.49 -11.18 -3.07
CA ALA A 524 -10.08 -11.37 -4.45
C ALA A 524 -11.08 -12.27 -5.20
N ASN A 525 -11.59 -11.78 -6.33
CA ASN A 525 -12.46 -12.55 -7.21
C ASN A 525 -11.63 -13.32 -8.24
N LEU A 526 -11.63 -14.65 -8.12
CA LEU A 526 -10.92 -15.53 -9.05
C LEU A 526 -11.73 -15.75 -10.35
N SER A 527 -13.03 -15.43 -10.36
CA SER A 527 -13.90 -15.65 -11.50
C SER A 527 -13.80 -14.53 -12.56
N ARG A 528 -14.01 -14.92 -13.81
CA ARG A 528 -14.16 -14.01 -14.95
C ARG A 528 -15.53 -13.30 -15.00
N TYR A 529 -16.41 -13.58 -14.03
CA TYR A 529 -17.73 -12.94 -13.90
C TYR A 529 -17.83 -12.16 -12.59
N VAL A 530 -18.79 -11.24 -12.52
CA VAL A 530 -19.14 -10.53 -11.27
C VAL A 530 -19.55 -11.55 -10.21
N GLN A 531 -19.06 -11.39 -8.99
CA GLN A 531 -19.38 -12.28 -7.87
C GLN A 531 -19.87 -11.46 -6.65
N PRO A 532 -21.03 -11.78 -6.08
CA PRO A 532 -21.39 -11.34 -4.74
C PRO A 532 -20.71 -12.22 -3.69
N VAL A 533 -20.48 -11.66 -2.50
CA VAL A 533 -19.95 -12.41 -1.36
C VAL A 533 -20.45 -11.82 -0.06
N GLU A 534 -20.72 -12.71 0.89
CA GLU A 534 -21.01 -12.39 2.27
C GLU A 534 -19.81 -12.83 3.10
N LEU A 535 -19.17 -11.91 3.83
CA LEU A 535 -18.00 -12.19 4.67
C LEU A 535 -18.39 -12.12 6.14
N ASP A 536 -17.98 -13.10 6.93
CA ASP A 536 -18.06 -12.99 8.38
C ASP A 536 -16.97 -12.05 8.89
N LEU A 537 -17.35 -10.83 9.24
CA LEU A 537 -16.49 -9.81 9.85
C LEU A 537 -16.91 -9.50 11.30
N SER A 538 -17.67 -10.38 11.95
CA SER A 538 -18.20 -10.19 13.30
C SER A 538 -17.09 -9.92 14.33
N ALA A 539 -15.92 -10.56 14.18
CA ALA A 539 -14.73 -10.33 15.00
C ALA A 539 -14.16 -8.89 14.88
N PHE A 540 -14.60 -8.13 13.87
CA PHE A 540 -14.20 -6.75 13.61
C PHE A 540 -15.36 -5.77 13.76
N ALA A 541 -16.45 -6.16 14.43
CA ALA A 541 -17.61 -5.30 14.63
C ALA A 541 -17.21 -3.92 15.19
N GLY A 542 -17.74 -2.86 14.57
CA GLY A 542 -17.42 -1.47 14.89
C GLY A 542 -16.19 -0.90 14.17
N ARG A 543 -15.37 -1.73 13.49
CA ARG A 543 -14.30 -1.24 12.60
C ARG A 543 -14.83 -0.84 11.24
N VAL A 544 -14.18 0.11 10.59
CA VAL A 544 -14.50 0.62 9.26
C VAL A 544 -13.50 0.04 8.25
N PRO A 545 -13.94 -0.75 7.27
CA PRO A 545 -13.09 -1.13 6.15
C PRO A 545 -12.80 0.09 5.27
N VAL A 546 -11.53 0.47 5.14
CA VAL A 546 -11.09 1.59 4.30
C VAL A 546 -10.30 1.03 3.11
N GLU A 547 -10.82 1.20 1.90
CA GLU A 547 -10.20 0.73 0.66
C GLU A 547 -8.85 1.43 0.46
N MET A 548 -7.77 0.67 0.28
CA MET A 548 -6.41 1.17 0.46
C MET A 548 -5.86 1.99 -0.72
N PHE A 549 -6.37 1.80 -1.95
CA PHE A 549 -5.90 2.57 -3.11
C PHE A 549 -6.47 3.99 -3.13
N GLY A 550 -7.77 4.13 -2.90
CA GLY A 550 -8.50 5.40 -2.92
C GLY A 550 -8.81 5.99 -1.55
N ARG A 551 -8.50 5.27 -0.45
CA ARG A 551 -8.83 5.66 0.94
C ARG A 551 -10.34 5.88 1.15
N VAL A 552 -11.16 5.08 0.46
CA VAL A 552 -12.62 5.17 0.52
C VAL A 552 -13.14 4.36 1.70
N GLU A 553 -13.87 5.02 2.61
CA GLU A 553 -14.55 4.36 3.73
C GLU A 553 -15.77 3.57 3.25
N PHE A 554 -15.84 2.30 3.62
CA PHE A 554 -17.02 1.47 3.42
C PHE A 554 -17.87 1.43 4.70
N PRO A 555 -19.13 0.94 4.66
CA PRO A 555 -19.93 0.79 5.87
C PRO A 555 -19.20 0.04 7.00
N PRO A 556 -19.40 0.40 8.27
CA PRO A 556 -18.75 -0.28 9.39
C PRO A 556 -19.15 -1.76 9.44
N ALA A 557 -18.21 -2.62 9.80
CA ALA A 557 -18.48 -4.02 10.07
C ALA A 557 -19.42 -4.15 11.28
N GLY A 558 -20.45 -4.99 11.15
CA GLY A 558 -21.39 -5.32 12.23
C GLY A 558 -21.35 -6.81 12.57
N GLU A 559 -22.35 -7.28 13.30
CA GLU A 559 -22.52 -8.72 13.58
C GLU A 559 -23.12 -9.49 12.41
N ALA A 560 -23.81 -8.81 11.49
CA ALA A 560 -24.37 -9.41 10.29
C ALA A 560 -23.28 -9.65 9.21
N PRO A 561 -23.46 -10.64 8.31
CA PRO A 561 -22.53 -10.88 7.21
C PRO A 561 -22.32 -9.62 6.36
N TYR A 562 -21.06 -9.35 6.05
CA TYR A 562 -20.64 -8.16 5.33
C TYR A 562 -20.69 -8.39 3.82
N VAL A 563 -21.64 -7.73 3.15
CA VAL A 563 -21.91 -7.94 1.73
C VAL A 563 -20.96 -7.12 0.86
N LEU A 564 -20.28 -7.77 -0.07
CA LEU A 564 -19.47 -7.15 -1.13
C LEU A 564 -19.87 -7.68 -2.51
N THR A 565 -19.61 -6.89 -3.54
CA THR A 565 -19.73 -7.32 -4.95
C THR A 565 -18.45 -6.96 -5.68
N LEU A 566 -17.82 -7.96 -6.31
CA LEU A 566 -16.55 -7.78 -6.99
C LEU A 566 -16.71 -7.98 -8.51
N HIS A 567 -16.11 -7.08 -9.28
CA HIS A 567 -15.99 -7.22 -10.73
C HIS A 567 -15.10 -8.41 -11.13
N PRO A 568 -15.19 -8.88 -12.39
CA PRO A 568 -14.32 -9.94 -12.91
C PRO A 568 -12.84 -9.71 -12.63
N HIS A 569 -12.20 -10.67 -11.97
CA HIS A 569 -10.79 -10.62 -11.59
C HIS A 569 -10.35 -9.38 -10.79
N ALA A 570 -11.29 -8.72 -10.11
CA ALA A 570 -10.97 -7.62 -9.21
C ALA A 570 -10.51 -8.15 -7.85
N PHE A 571 -9.68 -7.37 -7.17
CA PHE A 571 -9.39 -7.57 -5.75
C PHE A 571 -9.55 -6.24 -5.02
N LEU A 572 -9.78 -6.31 -3.71
CA LEU A 572 -9.88 -5.18 -2.80
C LEU A 572 -8.94 -5.44 -1.64
N TRP A 573 -8.18 -4.41 -1.27
CA TRP A 573 -7.41 -4.38 -0.03
C TRP A 573 -8.04 -3.31 0.87
N PHE A 574 -8.40 -3.71 2.09
CA PHE A 574 -8.95 -2.83 3.10
C PHE A 574 -8.03 -2.75 4.30
N SER A 575 -7.87 -1.56 4.85
CA SER A 575 -7.42 -1.38 6.23
C SER A 575 -8.65 -1.40 7.14
N LEU A 576 -8.69 -2.26 8.16
CA LEU A 576 -9.77 -2.30 9.14
C LEU A 576 -9.48 -1.32 10.28
N GLU A 577 -9.88 -0.07 10.07
CA GLU A 577 -9.58 1.04 10.97
C GLU A 577 -10.63 1.13 12.08
N THR A 578 -10.21 1.53 13.29
CA THR A 578 -11.18 1.94 14.31
C THR A 578 -11.64 3.34 13.94
N PRO A 579 -12.95 3.61 13.83
CA PRO A 579 -13.42 4.96 13.54
C PRO A 579 -12.79 5.91 14.57
N PRO A 580 -12.27 7.06 14.14
CA PRO A 580 -11.64 8.00 15.05
C PRO A 580 -12.62 8.27 16.19
N ALA A 581 -12.13 8.16 17.43
CA ALA A 581 -12.92 8.50 18.61
C ALA A 581 -13.61 9.83 18.30
N PRO A 582 -14.95 9.90 18.30
CA PRO A 582 -15.63 11.16 18.05
C PRO A 582 -15.00 12.17 18.99
N LEU A 583 -14.35 13.21 18.43
CA LEU A 583 -13.73 14.31 19.16
C LEU A 583 -14.59 14.56 20.41
N GLU A 584 -14.06 14.31 21.61
CA GLU A 584 -14.81 14.27 22.87
C GLU A 584 -15.90 15.35 22.88
N GLY A 585 -17.13 14.92 22.58
CA GLY A 585 -18.15 15.81 22.00
C GLY A 585 -19.43 15.11 21.54
N SER A 586 -19.84 14.10 22.32
CA SER A 586 -21.17 13.47 22.42
C SER A 586 -21.67 12.55 21.28
N SER A 587 -21.62 11.25 21.53
CA SER A 587 -22.81 10.40 21.47
C SER A 587 -23.08 9.90 22.89
N VAL A 588 -23.73 10.73 23.71
CA VAL A 588 -24.20 10.26 25.01
C VAL A 588 -25.52 9.51 24.72
N PRO A 589 -25.62 8.19 24.96
CA PRO A 589 -26.89 7.49 24.83
C PRO A 589 -27.95 8.21 25.69
N PRO A 590 -29.25 8.20 25.31
CA PRO A 590 -30.31 8.97 25.99
C PRO A 590 -30.30 8.82 27.53
N GLU A 591 -29.90 7.65 28.01
CA GLU A 591 -29.77 7.28 29.44
C GLU A 591 -28.68 8.08 30.18
N GLY A 592 -27.61 8.45 29.48
CA GLY A 592 -26.50 9.25 30.00
C GLY A 592 -26.75 10.76 29.96
N LEU A 593 -27.87 11.21 29.38
CA LEU A 593 -28.20 12.63 29.34
C LEU A 593 -28.45 13.17 30.76
N PRO A 594 -28.05 14.43 31.04
CA PRO A 594 -28.30 15.04 32.33
C PRO A 594 -29.79 15.11 32.65
N VAL A 595 -30.16 14.91 33.92
CA VAL A 595 -31.56 14.93 34.36
C VAL A 595 -32.00 16.37 34.70
N LEU A 596 -33.22 16.72 34.27
CA LEU A 596 -33.98 17.92 34.63
C LEU A 596 -35.24 17.54 35.41
N PRO A 597 -35.69 18.37 36.37
CA PRO A 597 -36.93 18.15 37.09
C PRO A 597 -38.14 18.18 36.16
N PRO A 598 -39.27 17.55 36.53
CA PRO A 598 -40.45 17.51 35.69
C PRO A 598 -41.06 18.92 35.57
N VAL A 599 -41.49 19.27 34.37
CA VAL A 599 -42.16 20.54 34.08
C VAL A 599 -43.48 20.31 33.34
N THR A 600 -44.46 21.15 33.61
CA THR A 600 -45.78 21.13 32.95
C THR A 600 -45.75 21.83 31.60
N ALA A 601 -45.03 22.93 31.50
CA ALA A 601 -44.83 23.69 30.28
C ALA A 601 -43.33 23.93 30.04
N LEU A 602 -42.93 24.10 28.78
CA LEU A 602 -41.53 24.32 28.41
C LEU A 602 -41.00 25.65 29.01
N GLU A 603 -41.89 26.64 29.11
CA GLU A 603 -41.68 27.96 29.70
C GLU A 603 -41.32 27.91 31.19
N ASP A 604 -41.71 26.85 31.91
CA ASP A 604 -41.38 26.70 33.34
C ASP A 604 -39.87 26.53 33.56
N LEU A 605 -39.14 26.06 32.53
CA LEU A 605 -37.68 25.85 32.61
C LEU A 605 -36.87 27.15 32.72
N VAL A 606 -37.42 28.27 32.26
CA VAL A 606 -36.75 29.57 32.29
C VAL A 606 -37.12 30.41 33.51
N LEU A 607 -38.00 29.89 34.38
CA LEU A 607 -38.34 30.50 35.66
C LEU A 607 -37.39 30.01 36.77
N ARG A 608 -37.14 30.84 37.79
CA ARG A 608 -36.38 30.38 38.98
C ARG A 608 -37.24 29.37 39.78
N PRO A 609 -36.64 28.27 40.29
CA PRO A 609 -35.20 27.96 40.37
C PRO A 609 -34.60 27.21 39.17
N HIS A 610 -35.39 26.84 38.16
CA HIS A 610 -34.97 25.98 37.05
C HIS A 610 -34.02 26.65 36.04
N ALA A 611 -34.13 27.97 35.86
CA ALA A 611 -33.35 28.75 34.89
C ALA A 611 -31.83 28.54 35.01
N ASP A 612 -31.30 28.52 36.25
CA ASP A 612 -29.86 28.35 36.50
C ASP A 612 -29.38 26.93 36.12
N ALA A 613 -30.24 25.93 36.33
CA ALA A 613 -29.95 24.55 35.92
C ALA A 613 -29.98 24.40 34.40
N LEU A 614 -31.02 24.97 33.74
CA LEU A 614 -31.13 24.98 32.29
C LEU A 614 -29.92 25.66 31.63
N ALA A 615 -29.52 26.84 32.11
CA ALA A 615 -28.38 27.57 31.58
C ALA A 615 -27.09 26.74 31.64
N ARG A 616 -26.84 26.01 32.74
CA ARG A 616 -25.70 25.11 32.87
C ARG A 616 -25.77 23.93 31.90
N ARG A 617 -26.94 23.30 31.73
CA ARG A 617 -27.10 22.16 30.81
C ARG A 617 -26.90 22.57 29.36
N VAL A 618 -27.59 23.63 28.94
CA VAL A 618 -27.47 24.17 27.58
C VAL A 618 -26.05 24.66 27.31
N SER A 619 -25.39 25.31 28.28
CA SER A 619 -23.99 25.72 28.12
C SER A 619 -23.04 24.52 27.98
N GLY A 620 -23.19 23.47 28.78
CA GLY A 620 -22.40 22.25 28.63
C GLY A 620 -22.62 21.58 27.28
N TRP A 621 -23.88 21.54 26.82
CA TRP A 621 -24.22 21.03 25.49
C TRP A 621 -23.62 21.88 24.36
N ILE A 622 -23.67 23.22 24.45
CA ILE A 622 -23.05 24.16 23.49
C ILE A 622 -21.54 23.91 23.39
N GLN A 623 -20.85 23.81 24.53
CA GLN A 623 -19.40 23.63 24.58
C GLN A 623 -18.93 22.34 23.91
N ALA A 624 -19.78 21.31 23.89
CA ALA A 624 -19.50 20.03 23.21
C ALA A 624 -19.65 20.09 21.68
N ARG A 625 -20.18 21.18 21.09
CA ARG A 625 -20.44 21.28 19.64
C ARG A 625 -19.22 21.75 18.85
N ARG A 626 -19.12 21.34 17.57
CA ARG A 626 -18.04 21.81 16.68
C ARG A 626 -18.06 23.32 16.45
N TRP A 627 -19.24 23.93 16.43
CA TRP A 627 -19.42 25.36 16.22
C TRP A 627 -19.14 26.25 17.43
N PHE A 628 -18.81 25.68 18.59
CA PHE A 628 -18.39 26.46 19.75
C PHE A 628 -17.03 27.13 19.47
N ARG A 629 -16.98 28.46 19.49
CA ARG A 629 -15.77 29.23 19.14
C ARG A 629 -14.77 29.33 20.29
N GLY A 630 -15.19 29.04 21.52
CA GLY A 630 -14.41 29.20 22.74
C GLY A 630 -13.55 28.01 23.14
N LYS A 631 -13.28 27.02 22.28
CA LYS A 631 -12.64 25.74 22.67
C LYS A 631 -11.28 25.88 23.37
N ALA A 632 -10.53 26.95 23.08
CA ALA A 632 -9.24 27.23 23.72
C ALA A 632 -9.33 28.16 24.95
N ARG A 633 -10.52 28.70 25.26
CA ARG A 633 -10.77 29.68 26.34
C ARG A 633 -11.47 29.00 27.51
N LYS A 634 -11.11 29.37 28.73
CA LYS A 634 -11.73 28.80 29.93
C LYS A 634 -13.05 29.53 30.25
N VAL A 635 -14.15 28.79 30.34
CA VAL A 635 -15.47 29.35 30.65
C VAL A 635 -15.55 29.73 32.13
N ARG A 636 -15.92 30.98 32.41
CA ARG A 636 -16.16 31.51 33.77
C ARG A 636 -17.60 31.26 34.22
N GLY A 637 -18.56 31.35 33.31
CA GLY A 637 -19.98 31.12 33.59
C GLY A 637 -20.85 31.27 32.36
N ALA A 638 -22.11 30.87 32.47
CA ALA A 638 -23.10 31.02 31.42
C ALA A 638 -24.45 31.46 32.00
N ARG A 639 -25.17 32.30 31.27
CA ARG A 639 -26.51 32.78 31.66
C ARG A 639 -27.41 32.92 30.44
N ILE A 640 -28.69 32.65 30.62
CA ILE A 640 -29.72 32.95 29.62
C ILE A 640 -30.02 34.45 29.73
N VAL A 641 -29.79 35.19 28.64
CA VAL A 641 -30.01 36.65 28.57
C VAL A 641 -31.34 37.02 27.95
N ASP A 642 -31.89 36.16 27.09
CA ASP A 642 -33.25 36.28 26.59
C ASP A 642 -33.83 34.89 26.26
N THR A 643 -35.15 34.80 26.27
CA THR A 643 -35.93 33.64 25.85
C THR A 643 -37.06 34.13 24.95
N VAL A 644 -37.11 33.61 23.73
CA VAL A 644 -38.15 33.95 22.74
C VAL A 644 -39.01 32.72 22.47
N PRO A 645 -40.28 32.69 22.91
CA PRO A 645 -41.20 31.61 22.60
C PRO A 645 -41.65 31.66 21.14
N VAL A 646 -41.53 30.52 20.45
CA VAL A 646 -41.95 30.31 19.07
C VAL A 646 -42.92 29.14 19.03
N SER A 647 -44.21 29.45 18.78
CA SER A 647 -45.26 28.44 18.66
C SER A 647 -45.57 28.14 17.19
N PHE A 648 -45.83 26.88 16.88
CA PHE A 648 -46.37 26.42 15.60
C PHE A 648 -47.48 25.39 15.84
N ALA A 649 -48.14 24.93 14.76
CA ALA A 649 -49.40 24.21 14.84
C ALA A 649 -49.36 22.92 15.71
N THR A 650 -48.20 22.31 15.87
CA THR A 650 -48.01 21.01 16.53
C THR A 650 -47.07 21.05 17.73
N GLY A 651 -46.56 22.22 18.15
CA GLY A 651 -45.61 22.30 19.27
C GLY A 651 -45.12 23.72 19.60
N SER A 652 -44.32 23.82 20.65
CA SER A 652 -43.63 25.06 21.07
C SER A 652 -42.11 24.86 21.14
N VAL A 653 -41.38 25.92 20.82
CA VAL A 653 -39.91 26.02 20.91
C VAL A 653 -39.57 27.25 21.73
N LEU A 654 -38.58 27.14 22.60
CA LEU A 654 -37.96 28.30 23.24
C LEU A 654 -36.63 28.57 22.57
N VAL A 655 -36.49 29.74 21.95
CA VAL A 655 -35.20 30.21 21.44
C VAL A 655 -34.47 30.92 22.56
N LEU A 656 -33.45 30.27 23.12
CA LEU A 656 -32.62 30.83 24.17
C LEU A 656 -31.47 31.62 23.58
N LEU A 657 -31.24 32.81 24.11
CA LEU A 657 -29.98 33.54 23.93
C LEU A 657 -29.12 33.28 25.17
N VAL A 658 -28.04 32.54 25.00
CA VAL A 658 -27.14 32.12 26.09
C VAL A 658 -25.83 32.88 25.95
N ARG A 659 -25.54 33.74 26.93
CA ARG A 659 -24.24 34.41 27.04
C ARG A 659 -23.28 33.51 27.80
N ILE A 660 -22.10 33.27 27.23
CA ILE A 660 -21.01 32.53 27.85
C ILE A 660 -19.88 33.53 28.12
N ASP A 661 -19.56 33.72 29.40
CA ASP A 661 -18.47 34.58 29.86
C ASP A 661 -17.20 33.74 30.04
N TYR A 662 -16.07 34.21 29.53
CA TYR A 662 -14.77 33.55 29.64
C TYR A 662 -13.91 34.17 30.75
N THR A 663 -12.81 33.50 31.13
CA THR A 663 -11.80 34.07 32.04
C THR A 663 -11.01 35.20 31.40
N ASP A 664 -10.90 35.17 30.07
CA ASP A 664 -10.12 36.06 29.23
C ASP A 664 -10.84 36.29 27.88
N GLY A 665 -10.82 37.55 27.42
CA GLY A 665 -11.52 37.98 26.20
C GLY A 665 -13.00 38.34 26.40
N ASP A 666 -13.65 38.75 25.30
CA ASP A 666 -15.05 39.16 25.29
C ASP A 666 -16.01 37.95 25.38
N PRO A 667 -17.19 38.13 26.01
CA PRO A 667 -18.20 37.10 26.10
C PRO A 667 -18.84 36.82 24.73
N ASP A 668 -19.17 35.56 24.48
CA ASP A 668 -19.89 35.18 23.26
C ASP A 668 -21.39 35.00 23.56
N LEU A 669 -22.22 35.29 22.56
CA LEU A 669 -23.66 35.08 22.60
C LEU A 669 -24.04 33.92 21.67
N TYR A 670 -24.77 32.95 22.21
CA TYR A 670 -25.20 31.76 21.49
C TYR A 670 -26.72 31.65 21.40
N LEU A 671 -27.21 31.20 20.25
CA LEU A 671 -28.63 30.93 20.01
C LEU A 671 -28.88 29.42 20.08
N ALA A 672 -29.68 29.01 21.07
CA ALA A 672 -30.03 27.63 21.35
C ALA A 672 -31.56 27.46 21.35
N PRO A 673 -32.18 27.03 20.23
CA PRO A 673 -33.58 26.70 20.20
C PRO A 673 -33.79 25.32 20.85
N ILE A 674 -34.66 25.25 21.85
CA ILE A 674 -34.92 24.02 22.60
C ILE A 674 -36.39 23.64 22.52
N THR A 675 -36.67 22.34 22.53
CA THR A 675 -38.03 21.81 22.65
C THR A 675 -38.06 20.50 23.41
N ARG A 676 -39.25 20.13 23.91
CA ARG A 676 -39.50 18.87 24.60
C ARG A 676 -40.13 17.90 23.62
N LEU A 677 -39.53 16.72 23.49
CA LEU A 677 -40.10 15.59 22.76
C LEU A 677 -40.38 14.44 23.73
N GLU A 678 -41.51 13.77 23.52
CA GLU A 678 -41.82 12.52 24.22
C GLU A 678 -40.88 11.40 23.76
N ALA A 679 -40.71 10.36 24.57
CA ALA A 679 -39.63 9.37 24.41
C ALA A 679 -39.57 8.69 23.04
N GLY A 680 -40.72 8.31 22.45
CA GLY A 680 -40.79 7.68 21.13
C GLY A 680 -40.22 8.57 20.00
N PRO A 681 -40.82 9.74 19.72
CA PRO A 681 -40.29 10.68 18.73
C PRO A 681 -38.85 11.13 19.00
N ALA A 682 -38.46 11.26 20.28
CA ALA A 682 -37.10 11.59 20.65
C ALA A 682 -36.10 10.47 20.28
N ALA A 683 -36.46 9.20 20.49
CA ALA A 683 -35.60 8.06 20.15
C ALA A 683 -35.36 7.96 18.64
N GLU A 684 -36.40 8.17 17.82
CA GLU A 684 -36.28 8.20 16.35
C GLU A 684 -35.34 9.32 15.90
N LEU A 685 -35.55 10.55 16.41
CA LEU A 685 -34.71 11.71 16.07
C LEU A 685 -33.25 11.55 16.51
N LEU A 686 -33.02 10.98 17.70
CA LEU A 686 -31.67 10.80 18.26
C LEU A 686 -30.94 9.60 17.66
N THR A 687 -31.63 8.69 16.98
CA THR A 687 -30.98 7.65 16.17
C THR A 687 -30.25 8.27 14.98
N ASP A 688 -30.88 9.24 14.32
CA ASP A 688 -30.30 9.97 13.18
C ASP A 688 -29.37 11.12 13.59
N THR A 689 -29.63 11.75 14.75
CA THR A 689 -28.91 12.95 15.24
C THR A 689 -28.65 12.90 16.76
N PRO A 690 -27.78 12.00 17.25
CA PRO A 690 -27.53 11.81 18.68
C PRO A 690 -27.12 13.10 19.42
N GLN A 691 -26.38 13.97 18.74
CA GLN A 691 -25.89 15.24 19.27
C GLN A 691 -26.98 16.25 19.63
N ALA A 692 -28.22 16.06 19.16
CA ALA A 692 -29.33 16.96 19.42
C ALA A 692 -29.87 16.85 20.86
N GLY A 693 -29.56 15.77 21.59
CA GLY A 693 -30.00 15.57 22.96
C GLY A 693 -29.29 16.51 23.95
N ILE A 694 -30.07 17.26 24.74
CA ILE A 694 -29.55 18.22 25.72
C ILE A 694 -29.67 17.66 27.15
N ALA A 695 -30.86 17.15 27.50
CA ALA A 695 -31.17 16.64 28.84
C ALA A 695 -32.42 15.75 28.81
N ARG A 696 -32.59 14.87 29.81
CA ARG A 696 -33.83 14.10 30.01
C ARG A 696 -34.63 14.63 31.19
N PHE A 697 -35.95 14.57 31.13
CA PHE A 697 -36.81 14.92 32.26
C PHE A 697 -36.92 13.75 33.25
N GLU A 698 -37.17 14.04 34.53
CA GLU A 698 -37.56 12.99 35.48
C GLU A 698 -38.90 12.36 35.07
N PRO A 699 -39.05 11.03 35.16
CA PRO A 699 -40.32 10.35 34.86
C PRO A 699 -41.45 10.88 35.75
N THR A 700 -42.61 11.16 35.15
CA THR A 700 -43.81 11.62 35.88
C THR A 700 -44.57 10.50 36.59
N GLY A 701 -44.10 9.24 36.51
CA GLY A 701 -44.64 8.08 37.23
C GLY A 701 -43.93 6.76 36.85
N PRO A 702 -44.15 5.66 37.62
CA PRO A 702 -43.56 4.36 37.29
C PRO A 702 -44.10 3.83 35.94
N GLY A 703 -43.19 3.50 35.03
CA GLY A 703 -43.50 2.95 33.70
C GLY A 703 -43.72 3.97 32.57
N HIS A 704 -43.50 5.27 32.81
CA HIS A 704 -43.45 6.28 31.74
C HIS A 704 -42.02 6.57 31.35
N ASP A 705 -41.70 6.44 30.06
CA ASP A 705 -40.40 6.81 29.54
C ASP A 705 -40.20 8.34 29.64
N PRO A 706 -39.02 8.80 30.07
CA PRO A 706 -38.77 10.22 30.25
C PRO A 706 -38.76 10.96 28.92
N ALA A 707 -39.48 12.07 28.85
CA ALA A 707 -39.34 13.03 27.75
C ALA A 707 -37.89 13.57 27.68
N ILE A 708 -37.48 14.04 26.51
CA ILE A 708 -36.13 14.53 26.25
C ILE A 708 -36.20 15.99 25.77
N LEU A 709 -35.33 16.82 26.34
CA LEU A 709 -35.04 18.16 25.87
C LEU A 709 -34.03 18.07 24.73
N VAL A 710 -34.42 18.52 23.54
CA VAL A 710 -33.59 18.45 22.33
C VAL A 710 -33.40 19.83 21.70
N ASP A 711 -32.37 19.94 20.86
CA ASP A 711 -32.15 21.08 19.98
C ASP A 711 -33.21 21.14 18.89
N ALA A 712 -34.05 22.17 18.89
CA ALA A 712 -35.16 22.28 17.96
C ALA A 712 -34.72 22.56 16.52
N ALA A 713 -33.45 22.88 16.26
CA ALA A 713 -32.95 23.10 14.91
C ALA A 713 -33.00 21.85 14.02
N VAL A 714 -33.02 20.65 14.61
CA VAL A 714 -33.18 19.39 13.88
C VAL A 714 -34.65 18.96 13.74
N VAL A 715 -35.58 19.70 14.34
CA VAL A 715 -37.02 19.42 14.27
C VAL A 715 -37.59 20.03 12.98
N PRO A 716 -38.11 19.23 12.03
CA PRO A 716 -38.56 19.71 10.71
C PRO A 716 -39.59 20.85 10.75
N GLU A 717 -40.51 20.80 11.72
CA GLU A 717 -41.56 21.79 11.91
C GLU A 717 -41.00 23.17 12.29
N PHE A 718 -39.90 23.20 13.02
CA PHE A 718 -39.23 24.43 13.40
C PHE A 718 -38.59 25.12 12.20
N GLY A 719 -37.92 24.36 11.31
CA GLY A 719 -37.37 24.89 10.06
C GLY A 719 -38.45 25.54 9.19
N THR A 720 -39.62 24.89 9.07
CA THR A 720 -40.78 25.43 8.38
C THR A 720 -41.36 26.68 9.07
N ALA A 721 -41.38 26.72 10.40
CA ALA A 721 -41.83 27.88 11.17
C ALA A 721 -40.92 29.10 10.95
N LEU A 722 -39.60 28.90 10.91
CA LEU A 722 -38.63 29.96 10.62
C LEU A 722 -38.77 30.49 9.19
N LEU A 723 -38.94 29.60 8.19
CA LEU A 723 -39.24 29.99 6.80
C LEU A 723 -40.47 30.90 6.75
N ARG A 724 -41.60 30.47 7.32
CA ARG A 724 -42.85 31.25 7.33
C ARG A 724 -42.68 32.58 8.05
N ALA A 725 -41.91 32.63 9.12
CA ALA A 725 -41.67 33.87 9.82
C ALA A 725 -40.92 34.90 8.98
N ILE A 726 -39.89 34.47 8.25
CA ILE A 726 -39.16 35.32 7.31
C ILE A 726 -40.10 35.81 6.20
N LEU A 727 -40.84 34.90 5.55
CA LEU A 727 -41.70 35.25 4.42
C LEU A 727 -42.90 36.12 4.81
N ASP A 728 -43.56 35.82 5.94
CA ASP A 728 -44.77 36.49 6.42
C ASP A 728 -44.47 37.74 7.27
N ARG A 729 -43.19 38.05 7.55
CA ARG A 729 -42.76 39.13 8.45
C ARG A 729 -43.25 38.97 9.89
N ARG A 730 -43.26 37.75 10.40
CA ARG A 730 -43.69 37.48 11.78
C ARG A 730 -42.69 38.06 12.78
N ARG A 731 -43.21 38.35 13.97
CA ARG A 731 -42.44 38.82 15.11
C ARG A 731 -42.78 37.99 16.33
N TRP A 732 -41.75 37.57 17.07
CA TRP A 732 -41.90 36.88 18.34
C TRP A 732 -41.20 37.69 19.43
N ARG A 733 -41.97 38.09 20.45
CA ARG A 733 -41.45 38.84 21.59
C ARG A 733 -40.86 37.88 22.60
N GLY A 734 -39.61 38.12 22.98
CA GLY A 734 -38.98 37.49 24.13
C GLY A 734 -39.09 38.34 25.39
N SER A 735 -38.36 37.92 26.41
CA SER A 735 -38.23 38.61 27.69
C SER A 735 -37.37 39.88 27.64
N GLY A 736 -36.43 39.98 26.69
CA GLY A 736 -35.44 41.06 26.57
C GLY A 736 -35.33 41.68 25.18
N GLY A 737 -35.96 41.07 24.17
CA GLY A 737 -35.95 41.52 22.78
C GLY A 737 -37.04 40.86 21.94
N GLU A 738 -36.87 40.86 20.62
CA GLU A 738 -37.77 40.16 19.70
C GLU A 738 -37.00 39.55 18.51
N LEU A 739 -37.49 38.43 18.00
CA LEU A 739 -37.09 37.85 16.72
C LEU A 739 -38.03 38.34 15.61
N ILE A 740 -37.45 38.87 14.54
CA ILE A 740 -38.18 39.51 13.43
C ILE A 740 -37.78 38.84 12.13
N GLY A 741 -38.75 38.29 11.41
CA GLY A 741 -38.55 37.83 10.04
C GLY A 741 -38.58 38.98 9.04
N ARG A 742 -37.61 39.04 8.14
CA ARG A 742 -37.53 40.04 7.07
C ARG A 742 -37.28 39.37 5.72
N PRO A 743 -38.25 39.39 4.79
CA PRO A 743 -38.04 38.91 3.43
C PRO A 743 -37.30 39.96 2.61
N GLU A 744 -36.50 39.51 1.65
CA GLU A 744 -35.69 40.40 0.82
C GLU A 744 -36.51 41.09 -0.29
N ARG A 745 -36.08 42.29 -0.71
CA ARG A 745 -36.79 43.04 -1.77
C ARG A 745 -36.66 42.31 -3.11
N GLY A 746 -37.79 42.13 -3.82
CA GLY A 746 -37.83 41.50 -5.14
C GLY A 746 -38.23 40.01 -5.14
N GLN A 747 -38.30 39.35 -3.99
CA GLN A 747 -38.65 37.92 -3.91
C GLN A 747 -40.11 37.64 -3.53
N ARG A 748 -41.05 38.41 -4.08
CA ARG A 748 -42.50 38.25 -3.78
C ARG A 748 -43.07 36.92 -4.29
N ASP A 749 -42.49 36.36 -5.36
CA ASP A 749 -42.94 35.10 -5.98
C ASP A 749 -42.69 33.86 -5.10
N MET A 750 -41.95 34.00 -4.00
CA MET A 750 -41.59 32.88 -3.12
C MET A 750 -42.63 32.57 -2.04
N ARG A 751 -43.67 33.39 -1.90
CA ARG A 751 -44.72 33.22 -0.87
C ARG A 751 -45.76 32.15 -1.21
N GLY A 752 -46.02 31.88 -2.49
CA GLY A 752 -47.15 31.06 -2.94
C GLY A 752 -47.03 29.56 -2.63
N GLU A 753 -45.81 29.06 -2.43
CA GLU A 753 -45.51 27.61 -2.41
C GLU A 753 -44.84 27.13 -1.11
N ALA A 754 -44.66 28.01 -0.13
CA ALA A 754 -44.03 27.69 1.17
C ALA A 754 -44.87 26.73 2.05
N GLY A 755 -46.10 26.41 1.64
CA GLY A 755 -47.03 25.53 2.37
C GLY A 755 -46.69 24.04 2.33
N ALA A 756 -45.92 23.59 1.33
CA ALA A 756 -45.73 22.16 1.01
C ALA A 756 -44.26 21.69 0.96
N LEU A 757 -43.29 22.52 1.36
CA LEU A 757 -41.86 22.16 1.31
C LEU A 757 -41.49 21.27 2.50
N THR A 758 -40.81 20.15 2.22
CA THR A 758 -40.26 19.25 3.24
C THR A 758 -39.00 19.85 3.87
N SER A 759 -38.91 19.86 5.19
CA SER A 759 -37.74 20.36 5.91
C SER A 759 -36.78 19.22 6.25
N LYS A 760 -35.51 19.36 5.86
CA LYS A 760 -34.46 18.37 6.12
C LYS A 760 -33.19 19.05 6.67
N PRO A 761 -32.80 18.79 7.92
CA PRO A 761 -31.52 19.26 8.46
C PRO A 761 -30.32 18.68 7.68
N ILE A 762 -29.28 19.49 7.48
CA ILE A 762 -28.00 19.04 6.89
C ILE A 762 -27.12 18.47 8.01
N ARG A 763 -26.52 17.30 7.77
CA ARG A 763 -25.72 16.55 8.76
C ARG A 763 -24.32 17.13 9.00
N SER A 764 -23.81 18.00 8.13
CA SER A 764 -22.48 18.62 8.31
C SER A 764 -22.53 19.76 9.33
N GLU A 765 -21.81 19.62 10.44
CA GLU A 765 -21.66 20.69 11.43
C GLU A 765 -20.61 21.72 10.95
N GLN A 766 -21.09 22.89 10.48
CA GLN A 766 -20.31 24.12 10.31
C GLN A 766 -20.58 25.07 11.48
N SER A 767 -20.15 26.35 11.40
CA SER A 767 -20.40 27.40 12.41
C SER A 767 -21.89 27.78 12.58
N ASN A 768 -22.76 27.19 11.78
CA ASN A 768 -24.21 27.35 11.74
C ASN A 768 -24.89 25.98 11.58
N SER A 769 -26.20 25.92 11.87
CA SER A 769 -27.03 24.78 11.53
C SER A 769 -27.83 25.08 10.29
N SER A 770 -27.77 24.19 9.30
CA SER A 770 -28.41 24.40 8.01
C SER A 770 -29.59 23.45 7.82
N VAL A 771 -30.69 23.97 7.30
CA VAL A 771 -31.91 23.23 6.99
C VAL A 771 -32.26 23.46 5.54
N VAL A 772 -32.35 22.37 4.76
CA VAL A 772 -32.86 22.40 3.39
C VAL A 772 -34.39 22.32 3.44
N LEU A 773 -35.06 23.13 2.63
CA LEU A 773 -36.52 23.22 2.54
C LEU A 773 -36.91 22.90 1.09
N GLY A 774 -37.29 21.65 0.85
CA GLY A 774 -37.51 21.06 -0.47
C GLY A 774 -36.23 21.03 -1.30
N ASP A 775 -36.32 21.44 -2.55
CA ASP A 775 -35.20 21.65 -3.48
C ASP A 775 -34.96 23.14 -3.77
N ARG A 776 -35.53 24.03 -2.94
CA ARG A 776 -35.64 25.46 -3.25
C ARG A 776 -34.88 26.38 -2.32
N PHE A 777 -34.87 26.08 -1.02
CA PHE A 777 -34.28 26.96 -0.02
C PHE A 777 -33.34 26.24 0.92
N ILE A 778 -32.36 26.97 1.39
CA ILE A 778 -31.53 26.60 2.52
C ILE A 778 -31.61 27.70 3.58
N LEU A 779 -31.94 27.32 4.80
CA LEU A 779 -31.98 28.19 5.96
C LEU A 779 -30.73 27.93 6.79
N LYS A 780 -29.90 28.95 6.99
CA LYS A 780 -28.72 28.92 7.85
C LYS A 780 -29.05 29.59 9.19
N LEU A 781 -29.14 28.81 10.26
CA LEU A 781 -29.33 29.30 11.62
C LEU A 781 -27.97 29.50 12.29
N TYR A 782 -27.63 30.75 12.63
CA TYR A 782 -26.38 31.08 13.30
C TYR A 782 -26.42 30.68 14.77
N ARG A 783 -25.44 29.89 15.19
CA ARG A 783 -25.33 29.43 16.57
C ARG A 783 -24.57 30.41 17.44
N ALA A 784 -23.45 30.94 16.97
CA ALA A 784 -22.77 32.08 17.58
C ALA A 784 -23.26 33.36 16.89
N VAL A 785 -23.86 34.26 17.66
CA VAL A 785 -24.53 35.45 17.16
C VAL A 785 -23.74 36.69 17.60
N GLU A 786 -23.38 37.54 16.64
CA GLU A 786 -22.68 38.79 16.88
C GLU A 786 -23.62 39.97 16.68
N THR A 787 -23.52 40.97 17.56
CA THR A 787 -24.24 42.23 17.41
C THR A 787 -23.67 43.03 16.25
N GLY A 788 -24.54 43.57 15.40
CA GLY A 788 -24.17 44.34 14.22
C GLY A 788 -24.54 43.66 12.92
N THR A 789 -23.99 44.18 11.82
CA THR A 789 -24.23 43.67 10.47
C THR A 789 -23.49 42.35 10.27
N ASN A 790 -24.22 41.28 9.94
CA ASN A 790 -23.61 40.01 9.59
C ASN A 790 -23.06 40.08 8.14
N PRO A 791 -21.76 39.80 7.92
CA PRO A 791 -21.15 39.92 6.60
C PRO A 791 -21.77 39.01 5.52
N ASP A 792 -22.17 37.78 5.86
CA ASP A 792 -22.80 36.84 4.90
C ASP A 792 -24.15 37.40 4.42
N LEU A 793 -24.93 37.99 5.33
CA LEU A 793 -26.19 38.63 4.98
C LEU A 793 -25.98 39.90 4.15
N GLU A 794 -25.05 40.77 4.54
CA GLU A 794 -24.78 42.03 3.84
C GLU A 794 -24.28 41.80 2.41
N MET A 795 -23.26 40.95 2.25
CA MET A 795 -22.72 40.61 0.94
C MET A 795 -23.76 39.89 0.08
N GLY A 796 -24.46 38.90 0.65
CA GLY A 796 -25.50 38.16 -0.04
C GLY A 796 -26.65 39.07 -0.52
N ARG A 797 -27.10 40.00 0.32
CA ARG A 797 -28.10 41.01 -0.05
C ARG A 797 -27.61 41.89 -1.19
N PHE A 798 -26.42 42.48 -1.06
CA PHE A 798 -25.85 43.33 -2.10
C PHE A 798 -25.75 42.62 -3.45
N LEU A 799 -25.26 41.38 -3.47
CA LEU A 799 -25.14 40.59 -4.69
C LEU A 799 -26.51 40.20 -5.29
N THR A 800 -27.49 39.93 -4.43
CA THR A 800 -28.87 39.65 -4.84
C THR A 800 -29.51 40.90 -5.46
N GLU A 801 -29.35 42.08 -4.85
CA GLU A 801 -29.86 43.36 -5.38
C GLU A 801 -29.23 43.73 -6.73
N ARG A 802 -27.99 43.29 -6.97
CA ARG A 802 -27.26 43.48 -8.24
C ARG A 802 -27.55 42.39 -9.28
N SER A 803 -28.45 41.45 -9.00
CA SER A 803 -28.78 40.33 -9.89
C SER A 803 -27.57 39.48 -10.31
N PHE A 804 -26.60 39.29 -9.40
CA PHE A 804 -25.40 38.52 -9.71
C PHE A 804 -25.68 37.01 -9.72
N GLY A 805 -25.88 36.43 -10.90
CA GLY A 805 -26.33 35.04 -11.09
C GLY A 805 -25.34 33.92 -10.74
N ARG A 806 -24.21 34.20 -10.09
CA ARG A 806 -23.20 33.19 -9.68
C ARG A 806 -23.19 32.92 -8.18
N VAL A 807 -24.11 33.52 -7.42
CA VAL A 807 -24.27 33.31 -5.97
C VAL A 807 -25.73 33.01 -5.68
N PRO A 808 -26.04 32.11 -4.74
CA PRO A 808 -27.43 31.85 -4.35
C PRO A 808 -28.11 33.11 -3.84
N ALA A 809 -29.28 33.44 -4.40
CA ALA A 809 -30.00 34.65 -4.02
C ALA A 809 -30.48 34.57 -2.57
N VAL A 810 -30.36 35.67 -1.83
CA VAL A 810 -30.89 35.80 -0.46
C VAL A 810 -32.39 36.06 -0.52
N GLY A 811 -33.18 35.22 0.16
CA GLY A 811 -34.63 35.41 0.28
C GLY A 811 -35.13 36.05 1.54
N GLY A 812 -34.27 36.16 2.55
CA GLY A 812 -34.53 36.97 3.72
C GLY A 812 -33.65 36.57 4.88
N ALA A 813 -33.95 37.16 6.04
CA ALA A 813 -33.24 36.88 7.27
C ALA A 813 -34.19 36.90 8.47
N LEU A 814 -33.77 36.21 9.52
CA LEU A 814 -34.31 36.36 10.86
C LEU A 814 -33.34 37.22 11.66
N GLU A 815 -33.82 38.32 12.22
CA GLU A 815 -33.01 39.26 13.00
C GLU A 815 -33.51 39.26 14.45
N TYR A 816 -32.61 39.10 15.41
CA TYR A 816 -32.87 39.37 16.82
C TYR A 816 -32.63 40.86 17.09
N ARG A 817 -33.57 41.51 17.77
CA ARG A 817 -33.46 42.90 18.19
C ARG A 817 -33.66 43.01 19.70
N ALA A 818 -32.63 43.41 20.42
CA ALA A 818 -32.70 43.64 21.85
C ALA A 818 -33.45 44.94 22.19
N ALA A 819 -33.90 45.07 23.44
CA ALA A 819 -34.61 46.25 23.92
C ALA A 819 -33.78 47.55 23.88
N ASP A 820 -32.45 47.46 23.91
CA ASP A 820 -31.52 48.59 23.78
C ASP A 820 -31.32 49.07 22.32
N GLY A 821 -31.98 48.41 21.36
CA GLY A 821 -31.90 48.72 19.95
C GLY A 821 -30.78 48.00 19.20
N THR A 822 -29.91 47.24 19.89
CA THR A 822 -28.91 46.39 19.22
C THR A 822 -29.59 45.26 18.44
N SER A 823 -29.03 44.92 17.29
CA SER A 823 -29.57 43.88 16.42
C SER A 823 -28.49 42.88 16.03
N ALA A 824 -28.90 41.63 15.81
CA ALA A 824 -28.03 40.57 15.34
C ALA A 824 -28.76 39.64 14.37
N THR A 825 -28.07 39.12 13.37
CA THR A 825 -28.65 38.14 12.44
C THR A 825 -28.70 36.76 13.09
N ALA A 826 -29.91 36.24 13.28
CA ALA A 826 -30.16 34.90 13.82
C ALA A 826 -30.18 33.83 12.73
N ALA A 827 -30.74 34.12 11.55
CA ALA A 827 -30.74 33.19 10.43
C ALA A 827 -30.77 33.89 9.07
N ILE A 828 -30.32 33.20 8.02
CA ILE A 828 -30.42 33.66 6.62
C ILE A 828 -31.13 32.59 5.81
N LEU A 829 -32.06 33.01 4.95
CA LEU A 829 -32.70 32.17 3.94
C LEU A 829 -32.06 32.46 2.59
N GLN A 830 -31.54 31.43 1.93
CA GLN A 830 -30.93 31.51 0.60
C GLN A 830 -31.61 30.51 -0.34
N GLN A 831 -31.50 30.75 -1.65
CA GLN A 831 -31.81 29.75 -2.65
C GLN A 831 -30.93 28.50 -2.43
N TYR A 832 -31.54 27.32 -2.50
CA TYR A 832 -30.81 26.06 -2.52
C TYR A 832 -30.28 25.80 -3.93
N VAL A 833 -29.01 25.45 -4.03
CA VAL A 833 -28.38 25.02 -5.28
C VAL A 833 -28.14 23.53 -5.14
N VAL A 834 -28.86 22.74 -5.95
CA VAL A 834 -28.68 21.29 -6.01
C VAL A 834 -27.23 20.99 -6.38
N ASN A 835 -26.58 20.14 -5.59
CA ASN A 835 -25.18 19.74 -5.76
C ASN A 835 -25.02 18.25 -5.42
N GLU A 836 -23.96 17.65 -5.93
CA GLU A 836 -23.65 16.22 -5.79
C GLU A 836 -22.57 15.93 -4.73
N GLY A 837 -22.13 16.95 -3.98
CA GLY A 837 -21.07 16.80 -2.99
C GLY A 837 -20.56 18.15 -2.48
N ASP A 838 -19.55 18.10 -1.61
CA ASP A 838 -18.92 19.30 -1.08
C ASP A 838 -17.65 19.70 -1.86
N LEU A 839 -17.35 21.00 -1.86
CA LEU A 839 -16.22 21.55 -2.60
C LEU A 839 -14.87 21.11 -2.01
N PHE A 840 -14.82 20.80 -0.71
CA PHE A 840 -13.58 20.42 -0.04
C PHE A 840 -13.13 19.03 -0.49
N GLU A 841 -14.02 18.02 -0.41
CA GLU A 841 -13.78 16.67 -0.94
C GLU A 841 -13.38 16.72 -2.41
N TYR A 842 -14.16 17.42 -3.26
CA TYR A 842 -13.82 17.60 -4.66
C TYR A 842 -12.43 18.22 -4.88
N THR A 843 -12.05 19.20 -4.04
CA THR A 843 -10.73 19.84 -4.12
C THR A 843 -9.63 18.88 -3.72
N VAL A 844 -9.82 18.08 -2.67
CA VAL A 844 -8.85 17.08 -2.21
C VAL A 844 -8.65 16.00 -3.29
N ASP A 845 -9.73 15.48 -3.89
CA ASP A 845 -9.68 14.49 -4.96
C ASP A 845 -8.97 15.03 -6.21
N THR A 846 -9.26 16.28 -6.57
CA THR A 846 -8.62 16.97 -7.69
C THR A 846 -7.13 17.18 -7.43
N LEU A 847 -6.75 17.52 -6.19
CA LEU A 847 -5.34 17.64 -5.79
C LEU A 847 -4.62 16.30 -5.84
N GLY A 848 -5.25 15.20 -5.39
CA GLY A 848 -4.72 13.84 -5.52
C GLY A 848 -4.41 13.51 -6.99
N THR A 849 -5.40 13.72 -7.86
CA THR A 849 -5.26 13.54 -9.32
C THR A 849 -4.15 14.43 -9.91
N PHE A 850 -4.01 15.66 -9.42
CA PHE A 850 -2.95 16.57 -9.87
C PHE A 850 -1.55 16.03 -9.51
N PHE A 851 -1.34 15.55 -8.29
CA PHE A 851 -0.06 14.99 -7.88
C PHE A 851 0.28 13.72 -8.66
N GLU A 852 -0.69 12.84 -8.92
CA GLU A 852 -0.49 11.68 -9.80
C GLU A 852 0.03 12.10 -11.19
N ARG A 853 -0.59 13.12 -11.80
CA ARG A 853 -0.17 13.66 -13.11
C ARG A 853 1.19 14.35 -13.05
N ALA A 854 1.50 15.04 -11.97
CA ALA A 854 2.78 15.73 -11.78
C ALA A 854 3.93 14.72 -11.68
N VAL A 855 3.74 13.65 -10.91
CA VAL A 855 4.70 12.56 -10.75
C VAL A 855 4.95 11.83 -12.08
N ALA A 856 3.94 11.73 -12.96
CA ALA A 856 4.10 11.13 -14.28
C ALA A 856 4.88 11.99 -15.29
N ARG A 857 4.92 13.31 -15.14
CA ARG A 857 5.66 14.22 -16.03
C ARG A 857 7.07 14.46 -15.47
N ARG A 858 8.08 13.72 -15.96
CA ARG A 858 9.51 13.97 -15.65
C ARG A 858 10.02 15.36 -16.06
N ALA A 859 9.28 16.10 -16.89
CA ALA A 859 9.58 17.49 -17.18
C ALA A 859 8.99 18.37 -16.05
N ALA A 860 9.84 19.18 -15.41
CA ALA A 860 9.40 20.23 -14.51
C ALA A 860 8.21 20.97 -15.17
N PRO A 861 7.06 21.10 -14.49
CA PRO A 861 5.98 21.90 -15.04
C PRO A 861 6.55 23.28 -15.37
N PRO A 862 6.14 23.90 -16.49
CA PRO A 862 6.54 25.28 -16.75
C PRO A 862 6.21 26.09 -15.50
N PRO A 863 7.13 26.94 -15.02
CA PRO A 863 6.91 27.69 -13.80
C PRO A 863 5.55 28.37 -13.93
N VAL A 864 4.64 28.04 -13.01
CA VAL A 864 3.39 28.77 -12.88
C VAL A 864 3.81 30.14 -12.39
N HIS A 865 4.01 31.06 -13.32
CA HIS A 865 4.19 32.48 -13.01
C HIS A 865 2.83 33.01 -12.52
N LEU A 866 2.48 32.69 -11.29
CA LEU A 866 1.59 33.54 -10.50
C LEU A 866 2.41 34.79 -10.20
N SER A 867 2.38 35.72 -11.16
CA SER A 867 2.83 37.08 -10.91
C SER A 867 1.88 37.66 -9.87
N THR A 868 2.30 37.64 -8.61
CA THR A 868 1.65 38.37 -7.51
C THR A 868 1.46 39.83 -7.88
N ALA A 869 2.38 40.38 -8.69
CA ALA A 869 2.26 41.71 -9.27
C ALA A 869 1.08 41.84 -10.25
N ARG A 870 0.78 40.86 -11.12
CA ARG A 870 -0.41 40.88 -11.99
C ARG A 870 -1.69 40.78 -11.20
N LEU A 871 -1.77 39.87 -10.21
CA LEU A 871 -2.95 39.75 -9.34
C LEU A 871 -3.21 41.03 -8.53
N LEU A 872 -2.16 41.71 -8.05
CA LEU A 872 -2.27 43.00 -7.36
C LEU A 872 -2.55 44.18 -8.31
N VAL A 873 -2.11 44.11 -9.57
CA VAL A 873 -2.42 45.12 -10.59
C VAL A 873 -3.87 44.96 -11.08
N ASP A 874 -4.34 43.73 -11.27
CA ASP A 874 -5.73 43.42 -11.65
C ASP A 874 -6.70 43.73 -10.49
N ALA A 875 -6.27 43.57 -9.23
CA ALA A 875 -7.03 44.00 -8.06
C ALA A 875 -7.06 45.54 -7.86
N ARG A 876 -6.17 46.28 -8.52
CA ARG A 876 -6.12 47.76 -8.50
C ARG A 876 -6.77 48.39 -9.74
N ALA A 877 -7.06 47.60 -10.76
CA ALA A 877 -7.84 48.07 -11.90
C ALA A 877 -9.28 48.28 -11.42
N GLU A 878 -9.82 49.49 -11.61
CA GLU A 878 -11.25 49.73 -11.42
C GLU A 878 -12.02 48.70 -12.26
N PRO A 879 -13.02 48.02 -11.70
CA PRO A 879 -13.84 47.09 -12.46
C PRO A 879 -14.43 47.84 -13.66
N PRO A 880 -14.50 47.22 -14.85
CA PRO A 880 -15.04 47.88 -16.02
C PRO A 880 -16.46 48.36 -15.74
N ALA A 881 -16.76 49.58 -16.20
CA ALA A 881 -18.09 50.16 -16.04
C ALA A 881 -19.14 49.19 -16.58
N ILE A 882 -20.10 48.84 -15.73
CA ILE A 882 -21.20 47.95 -16.06
C ILE A 882 -22.03 48.64 -17.15
N ALA A 883 -22.01 48.09 -18.37
CA ALA A 883 -22.89 48.50 -19.46
C ALA A 883 -24.29 47.91 -19.29
#